data_AF-A0A7V2K0K9-F1
#
_entry.id   AF-A0A7V2K0K9-F1
#
_cell.length_a   1.000
_cell.length_b   1.000
_cell.length_c   1.000
_cell.angle_alpha   90.00
_cell.angle_beta   90.00
_cell.angle_gamma   90.00
#
_symmetry.space_group_name_H-M   'P 1'
#
loop_
_entity.id
_entity.type
_entity.pdbx_description
1 polymer ?
#
loop_
_entity_poly.entity_id
_entity_poly.type
_entity_poly.pdbx_seq_one_letter_code
_entity_poly.pdbx_strand_id
1 'polypeptide(L)'
;MQIKKICIITTFFVLLTGVLFTATIQRSEYISYVELANPRIVEQTQANKYFNLFGERGLPGFKDLKPVDGMDDDRYALLQRLGVKFAPYMILNTFLVPMDLRKFIYEPHHPLHIDTWDISADKARIIESETINFHQLGNRCNLLQSKIQDSSDSTNLGETNFIENADCKYISLLNEYDPYDPGRIIIPDRRDPTFLKFKVFFFDFPGEDELTWKEAFSNSFSNSLKRKYQSYITTFTHPFIRAVRSKYDNSLLGYEFIIQYWFFYPYNDSGNDHEGDWEHINVVISPMDKVQQLLSENDVHNILAGRGLYESPIHREKVSQEEWKSQLVIKRVEYFFHYKVMMMNYADPNVYASRSIWEKEVDRAEMDRIGEDWIDKKIRERAYITKEENEINTHPLVYVGGDDKGNDQLLAKPGGKNRDSHGSYPFTGLYKDVGPAGATELVTRTFNYTDYLSSLDSLQEVTSKIFLKRGSVVPLNMKERICIVPDWEVIYPYLRTNPLIRRDWGWLLFPIHWGYPASISPFAGVVKHADTGNISPVTPTYTAGWNQSGNNSRYHLYYPHKLSSFFPLSLEDSYMNDLGYLNLTLPMLSNIPPFDFVWRVAAAPFRAILKHTVPTFYTKENIPFRFVGVSGGLNYQMFPEEYFALMFHPDQYFDIYEKAIELDPALDSVSTNIDINVENAFAPRFGVNFYLGKRFVTENAIRHSRSEIAVDISLTNRAEPFKIRADMNFWEYIGSLRYNITSGNFLVYLKTGYGISFYRLENIRGDGEKIAHPNTPWVRRPTWHKLYNLLPNTTHFGWGFEFIPFKNYGKFPKSIDMSLRLEYLWFNNKLGLDFGDVLEFGDFKLGLDDITVNRSVISFVLTLNF
;
A
#
# COMPACT_ATOMS: atom_id res chain seq x y z
N MET A 1 15.34 -36.81 -1.13
CA MET A 1 16.24 -36.13 -2.10
C MET A 1 15.63 -34.84 -2.71
N GLN A 2 14.31 -34.72 -2.86
CA GLN A 2 13.64 -33.52 -3.43
C GLN A 2 13.63 -32.28 -2.51
N ILE A 3 13.56 -32.44 -1.17
CA ILE A 3 13.59 -31.31 -0.23
C ILE A 3 14.96 -30.60 -0.25
N LYS A 4 16.06 -31.34 -0.38
CA LYS A 4 17.41 -30.74 -0.58
C LYS A 4 17.49 -29.93 -1.87
N LYS A 5 16.86 -30.39 -2.97
CA LYS A 5 16.86 -29.66 -4.25
C LYS A 5 16.01 -28.38 -4.20
N ILE A 6 14.87 -28.40 -3.50
CA ILE A 6 14.05 -27.20 -3.28
C ILE A 6 14.80 -26.20 -2.40
N CYS A 7 15.38 -26.63 -1.27
CA CYS A 7 16.21 -25.76 -0.44
C CYS A 7 17.38 -25.16 -1.22
N ILE A 8 18.08 -25.93 -2.05
CA ILE A 8 19.20 -25.42 -2.87
C ILE A 8 18.72 -24.41 -3.92
N ILE A 9 17.59 -24.63 -4.59
CA ILE A 9 17.04 -23.67 -5.57
C ILE A 9 16.58 -22.38 -4.87
N THR A 10 15.93 -22.47 -3.71
CA THR A 10 15.53 -21.30 -2.92
C THR A 10 16.76 -20.55 -2.40
N THR A 11 17.79 -21.25 -1.92
CA THR A 11 19.05 -20.64 -1.47
C THR A 11 19.83 -20.01 -2.63
N PHE A 12 19.80 -20.59 -3.82
CA PHE A 12 20.46 -20.04 -5.02
C PHE A 12 19.74 -18.79 -5.55
N PHE A 13 18.40 -18.76 -5.51
CA PHE A 13 17.62 -17.56 -5.85
C PHE A 13 17.82 -16.42 -4.82
N VAL A 14 17.93 -16.76 -3.54
CA VAL A 14 18.21 -15.80 -2.45
C VAL A 14 19.65 -15.26 -2.50
N LEU A 15 20.63 -16.05 -2.96
CA LEU A 15 22.01 -15.62 -3.14
C LEU A 15 22.20 -14.73 -4.38
N LEU A 16 21.44 -14.95 -5.46
CA LEU A 16 21.54 -14.13 -6.67
C LEU A 16 20.91 -12.73 -6.50
N THR A 17 19.88 -12.59 -5.65
CA THR A 17 19.22 -11.29 -5.40
C THR A 17 19.94 -10.45 -4.34
N GLY A 18 20.75 -11.06 -3.47
CA GLY A 18 21.41 -10.37 -2.35
C GLY A 18 22.61 -9.48 -2.71
N VAL A 19 23.08 -9.48 -3.96
CA VAL A 19 24.37 -8.85 -4.35
C VAL A 19 24.22 -7.53 -5.11
N LEU A 20 23.02 -7.09 -5.49
CA LEU A 20 22.90 -6.02 -6.52
C LEU A 20 22.69 -4.57 -6.06
N PHE A 21 22.52 -4.23 -4.78
CA PHE A 21 22.18 -2.84 -4.41
C PHE A 21 22.82 -2.35 -3.12
N THR A 22 24.13 -2.04 -3.15
CA THR A 22 24.82 -1.35 -2.04
C THR A 22 25.75 -0.23 -2.50
N ALA A 23 25.64 0.26 -3.75
CA ALA A 23 26.47 1.35 -4.24
C ALA A 23 25.69 2.67 -4.21
N THR A 24 26.15 3.64 -3.40
CA THR A 24 25.60 5.00 -3.34
C THR A 24 25.61 5.64 -4.72
N ILE A 25 24.56 6.42 -5.04
CA ILE A 25 24.54 7.20 -6.29
C ILE A 25 25.56 8.33 -6.12
N GLN A 26 26.61 8.30 -6.93
CA GLN A 26 27.65 9.31 -6.82
C GLN A 26 27.19 10.66 -7.38
N ARG A 27 27.79 11.75 -6.88
CA ARG A 27 27.48 13.12 -7.35
C ARG A 27 27.68 13.29 -8.84
N SER A 28 28.63 12.56 -9.41
CA SER A 28 28.91 12.58 -10.84
C SER A 28 27.88 11.81 -11.71
N GLU A 29 26.87 11.18 -11.11
CA GLU A 29 25.95 10.26 -11.79
C GLU A 29 24.46 10.56 -11.56
N TYR A 30 24.09 11.32 -10.51
CA TYR A 30 22.67 11.49 -10.13
C TYR A 30 21.81 12.12 -11.25
N ILE A 31 22.39 12.91 -12.16
CA ILE A 31 21.64 13.54 -13.25
C ILE A 31 20.94 12.53 -14.16
N SER A 32 21.44 11.29 -14.21
CA SER A 32 20.82 10.21 -14.97
C SER A 32 19.48 9.74 -14.39
N TYR A 33 19.18 10.11 -13.15
CA TYR A 33 17.95 9.81 -12.43
C TYR A 33 16.99 11.00 -12.45
N VAL A 34 17.51 12.23 -12.31
CA VAL A 34 16.71 13.47 -12.25
C VAL A 34 16.02 13.76 -13.60
N GLU A 35 14.76 14.21 -13.53
CA GLU A 35 14.01 14.67 -14.70
C GLU A 35 14.64 15.94 -15.30
N LEU A 36 14.89 15.95 -16.62
CA LEU A 36 15.53 17.08 -17.32
C LEU A 36 14.55 18.21 -17.67
N ALA A 37 13.65 18.52 -16.75
CA ALA A 37 12.70 19.62 -16.89
C ALA A 37 12.45 20.23 -15.51
N ASN A 38 12.70 21.54 -15.38
CA ASN A 38 12.30 22.25 -14.17
C ASN A 38 10.78 22.44 -14.20
N PRO A 39 10.05 22.01 -13.15
CA PRO A 39 8.65 22.36 -13.02
C PRO A 39 8.50 23.88 -13.00
N ARG A 40 7.33 24.37 -13.40
CA ARG A 40 7.01 25.80 -13.28
C ARG A 40 6.54 26.09 -11.87
N ILE A 41 6.98 27.22 -11.33
CA ILE A 41 6.43 27.75 -10.08
C ILE A 41 4.93 27.98 -10.25
N VAL A 42 4.14 27.64 -9.23
CA VAL A 42 2.70 27.82 -9.23
C VAL A 42 2.38 29.21 -8.68
N GLU A 43 1.67 30.01 -9.48
CA GLU A 43 1.23 31.36 -9.10
C GLU A 43 0.14 31.35 -8.02
N GLN A 44 -0.01 32.48 -7.34
CA GLN A 44 -1.16 32.79 -6.51
C GLN A 44 -2.47 32.67 -7.28
N THR A 45 -3.55 32.31 -6.60
CA THR A 45 -4.85 32.28 -7.25
C THR A 45 -5.35 33.70 -7.58
N GLN A 46 -6.19 33.81 -8.60
CA GLN A 46 -6.85 35.09 -8.93
C GLN A 46 -7.69 35.62 -7.75
N ALA A 47 -8.25 34.73 -6.93
CA ALA A 47 -9.03 35.12 -5.78
C ALA A 47 -8.16 35.63 -4.62
N ASN A 48 -6.96 35.07 -4.38
CA ASN A 48 -5.99 35.60 -3.41
C ASN A 48 -5.67 37.06 -3.71
N LYS A 49 -5.39 37.34 -4.99
CA LYS A 49 -5.13 38.69 -5.49
C LYS A 49 -6.36 39.61 -5.35
N TYR A 50 -7.55 39.14 -5.74
CA TYR A 50 -8.78 39.94 -5.66
C TYR A 50 -9.12 40.35 -4.22
N PHE A 51 -8.99 39.44 -3.26
CA PHE A 51 -9.34 39.70 -1.86
C PHE A 51 -8.19 40.30 -1.04
N ASN A 52 -7.03 40.54 -1.65
CA ASN A 52 -5.81 40.96 -0.94
C ASN A 52 -5.56 40.07 0.29
N LEU A 53 -5.54 38.74 0.09
CA LEU A 53 -5.53 37.75 1.16
C LEU A 53 -4.43 38.01 2.20
N PHE A 54 -3.27 38.52 1.78
CA PHE A 54 -2.12 38.79 2.65
C PHE A 54 -2.00 40.26 3.09
N GLY A 55 -3.01 41.10 2.80
CA GLY A 55 -3.01 42.53 3.04
C GLY A 55 -2.73 43.35 1.78
N GLU A 56 -3.19 44.61 1.79
CA GLU A 56 -3.06 45.52 0.65
C GLU A 56 -2.04 46.63 0.96
N ARG A 57 -0.88 46.57 0.29
CA ARG A 57 0.25 47.47 0.57
C ARG A 57 -0.01 48.95 0.33
N GLY A 58 -0.93 49.27 -0.58
CA GLY A 58 -1.28 50.64 -0.92
C GLY A 58 -2.08 51.34 0.18
N LEU A 59 -2.59 50.60 1.17
CA LEU A 59 -3.42 51.17 2.23
C LEU A 59 -2.58 51.73 3.38
N PRO A 60 -2.94 52.89 3.94
CA PRO A 60 -2.23 53.50 5.09
C PRO A 60 -2.13 52.61 6.33
N GLY A 61 -2.99 51.60 6.44
CA GLY A 61 -3.02 50.66 7.57
C GLY A 61 -2.03 49.51 7.48
N PHE A 62 -1.43 49.26 6.31
CA PHE A 62 -0.54 48.11 6.09
C PHE A 62 0.74 48.19 6.95
N LYS A 63 1.04 47.14 7.71
CA LYS A 63 2.26 47.03 8.52
C LYS A 63 2.86 45.63 8.40
N ASP A 64 4.16 45.55 8.11
CA ASP A 64 4.89 44.27 7.99
C ASP A 64 6.14 44.37 8.87
N LEU A 65 6.00 44.01 10.14
CA LEU A 65 7.05 44.20 11.15
C LEU A 65 7.29 42.95 12.02
N LYS A 66 6.28 42.09 12.23
CA LYS A 66 6.33 41.01 13.22
C LYS A 66 5.56 39.74 12.77
N PRO A 67 6.20 38.84 12.01
CA PRO A 67 7.55 38.92 11.45
C PRO A 67 7.59 39.74 10.17
N VAL A 68 8.79 40.00 9.64
CA VAL A 68 8.94 40.68 8.34
C VAL A 68 8.85 39.62 7.24
N ASP A 69 7.68 39.46 6.65
CA ASP A 69 7.31 38.36 5.76
C ASP A 69 6.49 38.82 4.53
N GLY A 70 6.32 40.13 4.37
CA GLY A 70 5.59 40.73 3.26
C GLY A 70 4.07 40.75 3.44
N MET A 71 3.54 40.17 4.53
CA MET A 71 2.14 40.20 4.90
C MET A 71 1.85 41.37 5.85
N ASP A 72 0.60 41.81 5.87
CA ASP A 72 0.13 42.73 6.90
C ASP A 72 0.07 42.01 8.27
N ASP A 73 0.57 42.62 9.34
CA ASP A 73 0.70 42.04 10.69
C ASP A 73 -0.69 41.63 11.26
N ASP A 74 -1.73 42.45 11.03
CA ASP A 74 -3.10 42.12 11.47
C ASP A 74 -3.66 40.96 10.64
N ARG A 75 -3.34 40.92 9.35
CA ARG A 75 -3.67 39.77 8.49
C ARG A 75 -2.94 38.51 8.92
N TYR A 76 -1.64 38.58 9.20
CA TYR A 76 -0.85 37.46 9.70
C TYR A 76 -1.47 36.89 10.98
N ALA A 77 -1.81 37.76 11.94
CA ALA A 77 -2.43 37.35 13.19
C ALA A 77 -3.77 36.63 12.96
N LEU A 78 -4.59 37.10 12.03
CA LEU A 78 -5.84 36.43 11.64
C LEU A 78 -5.59 35.05 11.01
N LEU A 79 -4.69 34.98 10.02
CA LEU A 79 -4.37 33.73 9.33
C LEU A 79 -3.74 32.72 10.27
N GLN A 80 -2.94 33.16 11.24
CA GLN A 80 -2.40 32.31 12.32
C GLN A 80 -3.51 31.77 13.23
N ARG A 81 -4.52 32.57 13.58
CA ARG A 81 -5.68 32.11 14.36
C ARG A 81 -6.48 31.05 13.57
N LEU A 82 -6.68 31.24 12.27
CA LEU A 82 -7.30 30.26 11.38
C LEU A 82 -6.48 28.96 11.32
N GLY A 83 -5.17 29.08 11.11
CA GLY A 83 -4.23 27.96 11.08
C GLY A 83 -4.22 27.16 12.38
N VAL A 84 -4.24 27.83 13.54
CA VAL A 84 -4.35 27.16 14.84
C VAL A 84 -5.69 26.46 15.02
N LYS A 85 -6.81 27.13 14.70
CA LYS A 85 -8.17 26.59 14.88
C LYS A 85 -8.41 25.32 14.06
N PHE A 86 -7.87 25.26 12.84
CA PHE A 86 -8.10 24.14 11.93
C PHE A 86 -6.90 23.20 11.79
N ALA A 87 -5.88 23.36 12.65
CA ALA A 87 -4.68 22.54 12.59
C ALA A 87 -4.99 21.06 12.83
N PRO A 88 -4.33 20.14 12.11
CA PRO A 88 -4.54 18.71 12.29
C PRO A 88 -3.95 18.18 13.60
N TYR A 89 -4.53 17.08 14.07
CA TYR A 89 -3.89 16.16 14.99
C TYR A 89 -3.30 15.00 14.20
N MET A 90 -1.99 14.85 14.28
CA MET A 90 -1.29 13.77 13.58
C MET A 90 -1.16 12.55 14.48
N ILE A 91 -1.57 11.40 13.96
CA ILE A 91 -1.36 10.09 14.56
C ILE A 91 -0.18 9.45 13.82
N LEU A 92 0.90 9.19 14.54
CA LEU A 92 2.14 8.73 13.93
C LEU A 92 2.05 7.23 13.61
N ASN A 93 1.86 6.88 12.34
CA ASN A 93 2.19 5.55 11.81
C ASN A 93 3.60 5.55 11.19
N THR A 94 4.41 6.58 11.47
CA THR A 94 5.84 6.74 11.13
C THR A 94 6.66 6.97 12.41
N PHE A 95 7.99 6.81 12.35
CA PHE A 95 8.91 7.23 13.42
C PHE A 95 9.28 8.73 13.38
N LEU A 96 8.89 9.43 12.32
CA LEU A 96 9.21 10.84 12.08
C LEU A 96 8.05 11.77 12.44
N VAL A 97 8.35 13.06 12.49
CA VAL A 97 7.41 14.17 12.69
C VAL A 97 7.78 15.29 11.72
N PRO A 98 6.83 16.15 11.32
CA PRO A 98 7.15 17.26 10.45
C PRO A 98 8.07 18.25 11.17
N MET A 99 9.08 18.74 10.47
CA MET A 99 10.14 19.57 11.03
C MET A 99 10.20 20.96 10.39
N ASP A 100 10.68 21.92 11.17
CA ASP A 100 11.02 23.26 10.71
C ASP A 100 12.32 23.21 9.90
N LEU A 101 12.18 23.22 8.57
CA LEU A 101 13.32 23.23 7.64
C LEU A 101 14.33 24.35 7.93
N ARG A 102 13.86 25.49 8.46
CA ARG A 102 14.68 26.67 8.72
C ARG A 102 15.76 26.37 9.74
N LYS A 103 15.48 25.46 10.67
CA LYS A 103 16.44 25.03 11.68
C LYS A 103 17.62 24.29 11.07
N PHE A 104 17.45 23.60 9.94
CA PHE A 104 18.54 22.93 9.24
C PHE A 104 19.35 23.93 8.40
N ILE A 105 18.69 24.76 7.59
CA ILE A 105 19.38 25.71 6.69
C ILE A 105 20.03 26.89 7.42
N TYR A 106 19.69 27.13 8.70
CA TYR A 106 20.40 28.07 9.56
C TYR A 106 21.66 27.47 10.20
N GLU A 107 21.92 26.18 10.05
CA GLU A 107 23.21 25.61 10.43
C GLU A 107 24.22 25.84 9.30
N PRO A 108 25.47 26.27 9.61
CA PRO A 108 26.45 26.63 8.59
C PRO A 108 26.90 25.44 7.73
N HIS A 109 26.53 24.21 8.09
CA HIS A 109 26.94 22.96 7.45
C HIS A 109 26.02 22.48 6.32
N HIS A 110 24.88 23.16 6.08
CA HIS A 110 23.92 22.78 5.03
C HIS A 110 23.72 23.92 4.01
N PRO A 111 24.75 24.28 3.21
CA PRO A 111 24.58 25.27 2.16
C PRO A 111 23.66 24.73 1.05
N LEU A 112 23.01 25.64 0.31
CA LEU A 112 22.36 25.29 -0.95
C LEU A 112 23.43 24.98 -1.98
N HIS A 113 23.41 23.78 -2.55
CA HIS A 113 24.26 23.36 -3.66
C HIS A 113 23.60 23.67 -4.99
N ILE A 114 24.39 24.16 -5.94
CA ILE A 114 23.97 24.44 -7.31
C ILE A 114 24.95 23.74 -8.24
N ASP A 115 24.52 22.64 -8.85
CA ASP A 115 25.32 21.89 -9.80
C ASP A 115 24.85 22.22 -11.22
N THR A 116 25.76 22.77 -12.02
CA THR A 116 25.54 23.00 -13.45
C THR A 116 26.10 21.81 -14.23
N TRP A 117 25.22 21.16 -14.97
CA TRP A 117 25.50 20.02 -15.82
C TRP A 117 25.57 20.42 -17.28
N ASP A 118 26.53 19.83 -18.01
CA ASP A 118 26.51 19.74 -19.46
C ASP A 118 25.86 18.40 -19.84
N ILE A 119 24.65 18.46 -20.39
CA ILE A 119 23.85 17.31 -20.83
C ILE A 119 23.84 17.14 -22.35
N SER A 120 24.71 17.86 -23.08
CA SER A 120 24.84 17.71 -24.53
C SER A 120 25.64 16.46 -24.95
N ALA A 121 26.55 15.99 -24.08
CA ALA A 121 27.40 14.83 -24.33
C ALA A 121 26.68 13.50 -24.03
N ASP A 122 27.11 12.41 -24.67
CA ASP A 122 26.61 11.04 -24.41
C ASP A 122 26.68 10.65 -22.92
N LYS A 123 27.64 11.23 -22.20
CA LYS A 123 27.74 11.17 -20.74
C LYS A 123 27.68 12.58 -20.17
N ALA A 124 26.58 12.89 -19.50
CA ALA A 124 26.42 14.15 -18.78
C ALA A 124 27.51 14.32 -17.72
N ARG A 125 28.00 15.54 -17.55
CA ARG A 125 29.06 15.88 -16.58
C ARG A 125 28.78 17.20 -15.90
N ILE A 126 29.19 17.30 -14.64
CA ILE A 126 29.20 18.58 -13.92
C ILE A 126 30.30 19.45 -14.52
N ILE A 127 29.94 20.68 -14.89
CA ILE A 127 30.88 21.69 -15.38
C ILE A 127 31.18 22.76 -14.33
N GLU A 128 30.26 22.99 -13.39
CA GLU A 128 30.40 23.97 -12.32
C GLU A 128 29.56 23.53 -11.11
N SER A 129 30.10 23.72 -9.91
CA SER A 129 29.41 23.47 -8.64
C SER A 129 29.60 24.67 -7.73
N GLU A 130 28.50 25.36 -7.41
CA GLU A 130 28.48 26.52 -6.52
C GLU A 130 27.74 26.19 -5.23
N THR A 131 27.97 27.02 -4.19
CA THR A 131 27.23 26.94 -2.93
C THR A 131 26.79 28.31 -2.44
N ILE A 132 25.61 28.36 -1.82
CA ILE A 132 25.08 29.54 -1.12
C ILE A 132 24.75 29.12 0.31
N ASN A 133 25.47 29.69 1.28
CA ASN A 133 25.17 29.45 2.68
C ASN A 133 24.01 30.34 3.14
N PHE A 134 22.83 29.74 3.36
CA PHE A 134 21.64 30.48 3.79
C PHE A 134 21.83 31.15 5.16
N HIS A 135 22.64 30.57 6.06
CA HIS A 135 23.00 31.21 7.33
C HIS A 135 23.69 32.58 7.14
N GLN A 136 24.42 32.76 6.04
CA GLN A 136 25.14 34.00 5.73
C GLN A 136 24.28 35.04 5.00
N LEU A 137 23.07 34.67 4.56
CA LEU A 137 22.11 35.62 4.01
C LEU A 137 21.63 36.55 5.13
N GLY A 138 21.58 37.85 4.85
CA GLY A 138 21.34 38.86 5.89
C GLY A 138 22.12 40.15 5.68
N ASN A 139 23.06 40.16 4.73
CA ASN A 139 23.91 41.29 4.39
C ASN A 139 23.39 42.03 3.15
N ARG A 140 23.77 43.30 2.96
CA ARG A 140 23.43 43.99 1.71
C ARG A 140 24.34 43.53 0.58
N CYS A 141 23.76 43.19 -0.56
CA CYS A 141 24.53 43.02 -1.79
C CYS A 141 24.86 44.41 -2.39
N ASN A 142 26.14 44.79 -2.37
CA ASN A 142 26.62 46.01 -3.01
C ASN A 142 27.19 45.67 -4.40
N LEU A 143 26.34 45.57 -5.41
CA LEU A 143 26.73 45.29 -6.81
C LEU A 143 27.70 46.33 -7.41
N LEU A 144 27.88 47.49 -6.77
CA LEU A 144 28.83 48.53 -7.20
C LEU A 144 30.29 48.23 -6.82
N GLN A 145 30.54 47.40 -5.79
CA GLN A 145 31.91 47.00 -5.44
C GLN A 145 32.47 45.92 -6.38
N SER A 146 31.61 45.17 -7.08
CA SER A 146 32.05 44.14 -8.04
C SER A 146 32.42 44.69 -9.42
N LYS A 147 32.07 45.93 -9.76
CA LYS A 147 32.39 46.57 -11.06
C LYS A 147 33.47 47.67 -11.00
N ILE A 148 33.85 48.17 -9.82
CA ILE A 148 34.76 49.34 -9.70
C ILE A 148 36.25 48.94 -9.73
N GLN A 149 36.60 47.66 -9.54
CA GLN A 149 38.00 47.20 -9.56
C GLN A 149 38.49 46.63 -10.92
N ASP A 150 37.71 46.79 -11.99
CA ASP A 150 38.09 46.40 -13.35
C ASP A 150 38.88 47.48 -14.10
N SER A 151 39.23 48.60 -13.44
CA SER A 151 39.84 49.77 -14.11
C SER A 151 41.13 50.32 -13.50
N SER A 152 41.83 49.58 -12.64
CA SER A 152 43.19 49.97 -12.24
C SER A 152 44.11 48.78 -12.02
N ASP A 153 45.15 48.75 -12.86
CA ASP A 153 46.39 47.96 -12.80
C ASP A 153 46.33 46.46 -13.09
N SER A 154 46.40 46.18 -14.39
CA SER A 154 47.10 45.03 -14.94
C SER A 154 48.56 44.98 -14.44
N THR A 155 48.85 44.10 -13.49
CA THR A 155 50.03 43.19 -13.45
C THR A 155 50.16 42.62 -12.04
N ASN A 156 49.58 41.45 -11.79
CA ASN A 156 50.15 40.36 -10.99
C ASN A 156 49.14 39.21 -10.90
N LEU A 157 49.50 38.07 -11.50
CA LEU A 157 48.82 36.79 -11.35
C LEU A 157 49.05 36.27 -9.93
N GLY A 158 48.09 36.51 -9.07
CA GLY A 158 47.87 35.81 -7.81
C GLY A 158 46.38 35.69 -7.62
N GLU A 159 45.89 34.46 -7.40
CA GLU A 159 44.48 34.12 -7.18
C GLU A 159 43.82 35.03 -6.15
N THR A 160 43.17 36.11 -6.62
CA THR A 160 42.25 36.89 -5.80
C THR A 160 40.92 36.15 -5.79
N ASN A 161 40.75 35.30 -4.78
CA ASN A 161 39.45 34.78 -4.37
C ASN A 161 38.50 35.96 -4.11
N PHE A 162 37.72 36.35 -5.12
CA PHE A 162 36.58 37.24 -4.96
C PHE A 162 35.59 36.55 -4.01
N ILE A 163 35.52 36.98 -2.76
CA ILE A 163 34.44 36.58 -1.85
C ILE A 163 33.19 37.31 -2.33
N GLU A 164 32.52 36.75 -3.35
CA GLU A 164 31.15 37.14 -3.65
C GLU A 164 30.29 36.81 -2.42
N ASN A 165 29.77 37.86 -1.79
CA ASN A 165 28.82 37.75 -0.68
C ASN A 165 27.66 36.82 -1.08
N ALA A 166 27.27 35.88 -0.21
CA ALA A 166 26.16 34.94 -0.42
C ALA A 166 24.87 35.65 -0.88
N ASP A 167 24.63 36.86 -0.36
CA ASP A 167 23.53 37.73 -0.76
C ASP A 167 23.59 38.15 -2.24
N CYS A 168 24.78 38.36 -2.81
CA CYS A 168 24.95 38.68 -4.23
C CYS A 168 24.80 37.47 -5.13
N LYS A 169 25.30 36.30 -4.71
CA LYS A 169 25.10 35.04 -5.45
C LYS A 169 23.61 34.70 -5.56
N TYR A 170 22.88 34.80 -4.46
CA TYR A 170 21.43 34.61 -4.44
C TYR A 170 20.72 35.56 -5.41
N ILE A 171 21.09 36.85 -5.42
CA ILE A 171 20.48 37.84 -6.30
C ILE A 171 20.82 37.59 -7.77
N SER A 172 22.02 37.09 -8.06
CA SER A 172 22.40 36.63 -9.40
C SER A 172 21.49 35.49 -9.86
N LEU A 173 21.29 34.46 -9.02
CA LEU A 173 20.37 33.35 -9.31
C LEU A 173 18.93 33.83 -9.50
N LEU A 174 18.46 34.76 -8.67
CA LEU A 174 17.12 35.33 -8.81
C LEU A 174 16.93 36.07 -10.15
N ASN A 175 18.00 36.63 -10.74
CA ASN A 175 17.94 37.24 -12.08
C ASN A 175 17.90 36.21 -13.21
N GLU A 176 18.51 35.04 -12.98
CA GLU A 176 18.55 33.93 -13.93
C GLU A 176 17.24 33.14 -13.93
N TYR A 177 16.71 32.86 -12.74
CA TYR A 177 15.47 32.11 -12.49
C TYR A 177 14.32 33.04 -12.12
N ASP A 178 14.23 34.20 -12.77
CA ASP A 178 13.15 35.14 -12.50
C ASP A 178 11.80 34.48 -12.82
N PRO A 179 10.91 34.26 -11.83
CA PRO A 179 9.64 33.59 -12.05
C PRO A 179 8.71 34.36 -13.02
N TYR A 180 8.92 35.67 -13.20
CA TYR A 180 8.18 36.47 -14.18
C TYR A 180 8.80 36.49 -15.59
N ASP A 181 10.04 36.01 -15.75
CA ASP A 181 10.71 35.87 -17.05
C ASP A 181 11.22 34.42 -17.25
N PRO A 182 10.31 33.42 -17.27
CA PRO A 182 10.68 32.02 -17.39
C PRO A 182 11.32 31.69 -18.76
N GLY A 183 11.25 32.60 -19.74
CA GLY A 183 11.87 32.44 -21.07
C GLY A 183 13.40 32.61 -21.07
N ARG A 184 13.99 33.12 -19.99
CA ARG A 184 15.45 33.11 -19.76
C ARG A 184 15.97 31.77 -19.26
N ILE A 185 15.09 30.95 -18.68
CA ILE A 185 15.41 29.55 -18.39
C ILE A 185 15.55 28.91 -19.76
N ILE A 186 16.78 28.56 -20.13
CA ILE A 186 17.10 27.88 -21.38
C ILE A 186 16.27 26.60 -21.40
N ILE A 187 15.09 26.66 -22.04
CA ILE A 187 14.45 25.46 -22.55
C ILE A 187 15.49 24.90 -23.51
N PRO A 188 15.90 23.63 -23.37
CA PRO A 188 16.81 22.96 -24.30
C PRO A 188 16.34 23.20 -25.76
N ASP A 189 16.79 24.26 -26.43
CA ASP A 189 16.50 24.45 -27.85
C ASP A 189 17.39 23.43 -28.56
N ARG A 190 16.75 22.43 -29.17
CA ARG A 190 17.38 21.33 -29.93
C ARG A 190 18.23 21.80 -31.12
N ARG A 191 18.54 23.09 -31.24
CA ARG A 191 19.19 23.73 -32.37
C ARG A 191 20.68 23.99 -32.19
N ASP A 192 21.22 23.87 -30.97
CA ASP A 192 22.67 23.76 -30.75
C ASP A 192 23.01 22.46 -30.01
N PRO A 193 23.38 21.38 -30.74
CA PRO A 193 23.69 20.09 -30.16
C PRO A 193 25.03 20.05 -29.42
N THR A 194 25.78 21.16 -29.33
CA THR A 194 27.15 21.16 -28.80
C THR A 194 27.30 21.62 -27.35
N PHE A 195 26.27 22.22 -26.74
CA PHE A 195 26.32 22.63 -25.34
C PHE A 195 24.93 22.86 -24.74
N LEU A 196 24.53 22.03 -23.78
CA LEU A 196 23.20 22.12 -23.17
C LEU A 196 23.33 22.08 -21.65
N LYS A 197 23.07 23.23 -21.02
CA LYS A 197 23.25 23.43 -19.58
C LYS A 197 21.97 23.15 -18.80
N PHE A 198 22.08 22.42 -17.69
CA PHE A 198 20.99 22.21 -16.74
C PHE A 198 21.50 22.38 -15.31
N LYS A 199 20.81 23.19 -14.48
CA LYS A 199 21.18 23.36 -13.07
C LYS A 199 20.24 22.60 -12.16
N VAL A 200 20.82 21.94 -11.16
CA VAL A 200 20.12 21.24 -10.08
C VAL A 200 20.42 21.94 -8.75
N PHE A 201 19.37 22.26 -8.00
CA PHE A 201 19.43 22.93 -6.71
C PHE A 201 19.09 21.93 -5.61
N PHE A 202 19.93 21.80 -4.58
CA PHE A 202 19.61 20.90 -3.48
C PHE A 202 20.27 21.30 -2.16
N PHE A 203 19.64 20.94 -1.05
CA PHE A 203 20.30 20.88 0.26
C PHE A 203 20.76 19.45 0.53
N ASP A 204 21.94 19.28 1.12
CA ASP A 204 22.44 17.98 1.57
C ASP A 204 22.40 17.95 3.10
N PHE A 205 21.39 17.28 3.66
CA PHE A 205 21.28 17.01 5.09
C PHE A 205 21.76 15.57 5.33
N PRO A 206 23.04 15.38 5.73
CA PRO A 206 23.88 14.19 5.56
C PRO A 206 23.07 12.93 5.27
N GLY A 207 22.87 12.68 3.97
CA GLY A 207 21.73 11.91 3.53
C GLY A 207 21.82 11.33 2.11
N GLU A 208 22.99 10.87 1.71
CA GLU A 208 23.13 10.18 0.42
C GLU A 208 22.46 8.79 0.41
N ASP A 209 22.18 8.22 1.59
CA ASP A 209 21.52 6.92 1.74
C ASP A 209 20.78 6.73 3.09
N GLU A 210 19.98 5.67 3.16
CA GLU A 210 19.18 5.28 4.33
C GLU A 210 20.00 5.09 5.62
N LEU A 211 21.24 4.60 5.52
CA LEU A 211 22.09 4.40 6.71
C LEU A 211 22.48 5.74 7.31
N THR A 212 22.89 6.69 6.46
CA THR A 212 23.26 8.04 6.89
C THR A 212 22.07 8.79 7.49
N TRP A 213 20.86 8.69 6.91
CA TRP A 213 19.64 9.26 7.47
C TRP A 213 19.34 8.70 8.86
N LYS A 214 19.36 7.37 9.01
CA LYS A 214 19.07 6.72 10.30
C LYS A 214 20.12 7.09 11.34
N GLU A 215 21.39 7.17 10.97
CA GLU A 215 22.43 7.64 11.87
C GLU A 215 22.22 9.10 12.28
N ALA A 216 21.85 9.99 11.36
CA ALA A 216 21.66 11.42 11.62
C ALA A 216 20.43 11.67 12.53
N PHE A 217 19.28 11.09 12.18
CA PHE A 217 17.98 11.45 12.74
C PHE A 217 17.46 10.48 13.81
N SER A 218 17.80 9.20 13.75
CA SER A 218 17.18 8.16 14.57
C SER A 218 18.06 7.72 15.76
N ASN A 219 17.42 7.31 16.84
CA ASN A 219 18.11 6.69 17.98
C ASN A 219 18.38 5.22 17.67
N SER A 220 19.62 4.76 17.86
CA SER A 220 20.06 3.40 17.52
C SER A 220 19.35 2.27 18.28
N PHE A 221 18.72 2.55 19.42
CA PHE A 221 18.02 1.55 20.23
C PHE A 221 16.50 1.57 20.03
N SER A 222 15.90 2.76 19.90
CA SER A 222 14.44 2.91 19.81
C SER A 222 13.92 3.15 18.40
N ASN A 223 14.80 3.43 17.42
CA ASN A 223 14.47 3.92 16.07
C ASN A 223 13.59 5.19 16.05
N SER A 224 13.39 5.83 17.21
CA SER A 224 12.64 7.07 17.30
C SER A 224 13.55 8.25 16.97
N LEU A 225 12.93 9.34 16.51
CA LEU A 225 13.61 10.62 16.34
C LEU A 225 14.44 11.03 17.57
N LYS A 226 15.68 11.48 17.34
CA LYS A 226 16.55 12.00 18.41
C LYS A 226 15.93 13.20 19.11
N ARG A 227 16.12 13.27 20.43
CA ARG A 227 15.53 14.30 21.30
C ARG A 227 15.81 15.74 20.86
N LYS A 228 16.99 16.01 20.25
CA LYS A 228 17.34 17.35 19.76
C LYS A 228 16.33 17.93 18.75
N TYR A 229 15.69 17.06 17.95
CA TYR A 229 14.72 17.45 16.93
C TYR A 229 13.29 17.63 17.46
N GLN A 230 13.01 17.34 18.74
CA GLN A 230 11.67 17.56 19.30
C GLN A 230 11.25 19.04 19.27
N SER A 231 12.22 19.96 19.34
CA SER A 231 11.96 21.40 19.23
C SER A 231 11.72 21.87 17.80
N TYR A 232 11.88 20.99 16.81
CA TYR A 232 11.75 21.33 15.39
C TYR A 232 10.32 21.09 14.89
N ILE A 233 9.42 20.53 15.70
CA ILE A 233 8.07 20.19 15.24
C ILE A 233 7.36 21.46 14.74
N THR A 234 7.00 21.48 13.45
CA THR A 234 6.35 22.62 12.81
C THR A 234 5.54 22.14 11.60
N THR A 235 4.48 22.86 11.27
CA THR A 235 3.79 22.77 9.98
C THR A 235 3.82 24.13 9.28
N PHE A 236 4.00 24.08 7.96
CA PHE A 236 3.95 25.24 7.09
C PHE A 236 2.52 25.41 6.59
N THR A 237 1.85 26.44 7.05
CA THR A 237 0.42 26.67 6.80
C THR A 237 0.23 27.74 5.74
N HIS A 238 -0.32 27.36 4.59
CA HIS A 238 -0.55 28.25 3.47
C HIS A 238 -2.07 28.38 3.21
N PRO A 239 -2.70 29.51 3.57
CA PRO A 239 -4.09 29.76 3.22
C PRO A 239 -4.21 30.27 1.78
N PHE A 240 -5.26 29.84 1.08
CA PHE A 240 -5.63 30.39 -0.22
C PHE A 240 -7.14 30.36 -0.44
N ILE A 241 -7.61 31.22 -1.33
CA ILE A 241 -8.99 31.34 -1.77
C ILE A 241 -9.03 30.87 -3.21
N ARG A 242 -10.05 30.09 -3.57
CA ARG A 242 -10.24 29.63 -4.94
C ARG A 242 -11.61 30.01 -5.43
N ALA A 243 -11.69 30.58 -6.64
CA ALA A 243 -12.96 30.72 -7.34
C ALA A 243 -13.38 29.35 -7.89
N VAL A 244 -14.61 28.93 -7.60
CA VAL A 244 -15.17 27.63 -7.96
C VAL A 244 -16.55 27.84 -8.57
N ARG A 245 -16.88 27.05 -9.61
CA ARG A 245 -18.22 27.03 -10.19
C ARG A 245 -19.07 25.97 -9.48
N SER A 246 -20.34 26.27 -9.27
CA SER A 246 -21.26 25.31 -8.67
C SER A 246 -21.40 24.07 -9.54
N LYS A 247 -21.43 22.89 -8.90
CA LYS A 247 -21.65 21.61 -9.58
C LYS A 247 -23.06 21.51 -10.17
N TYR A 248 -24.04 22.18 -9.56
CA TYR A 248 -25.45 22.12 -9.95
C TYR A 248 -25.84 23.20 -10.96
N ASP A 249 -25.13 24.33 -10.94
CA ASP A 249 -25.34 25.43 -11.86
C ASP A 249 -24.01 26.05 -12.25
N ASN A 250 -23.51 25.69 -13.43
CA ASN A 250 -22.20 26.14 -13.91
C ASN A 250 -22.12 27.67 -14.13
N SER A 251 -23.26 28.38 -14.13
CA SER A 251 -23.32 29.83 -14.18
C SER A 251 -23.02 30.49 -12.83
N LEU A 252 -23.28 29.78 -11.72
CA LEU A 252 -22.99 30.26 -10.37
C LEU A 252 -21.49 30.11 -10.05
N LEU A 253 -20.81 31.24 -9.97
CA LEU A 253 -19.45 31.37 -9.47
C LEU A 253 -19.49 31.75 -7.99
N GLY A 254 -18.68 31.08 -7.17
CA GLY A 254 -18.44 31.45 -5.79
C GLY A 254 -17.02 31.12 -5.39
N TYR A 255 -16.76 31.08 -4.08
CA TYR A 255 -15.41 30.89 -3.54
C TYR A 255 -15.35 29.74 -2.55
N GLU A 256 -14.17 29.14 -2.44
CA GLU A 256 -13.78 28.27 -1.34
C GLU A 256 -12.59 28.92 -0.62
N PHE A 257 -12.58 28.86 0.72
CA PHE A 257 -11.44 29.28 1.54
C PHE A 257 -10.75 28.01 2.05
N ILE A 258 -9.48 27.85 1.73
CA ILE A 258 -8.71 26.64 1.96
C ILE A 258 -7.48 26.97 2.81
N ILE A 259 -7.14 26.10 3.74
CA ILE A 259 -5.91 26.15 4.51
C ILE A 259 -5.11 24.89 4.18
N GLN A 260 -3.98 25.04 3.50
CA GLN A 260 -3.04 23.94 3.25
C GLN A 260 -2.08 23.80 4.43
N TYR A 261 -1.91 22.59 4.93
CA TYR A 261 -0.91 22.27 5.95
C TYR A 261 0.15 21.39 5.31
N TRP A 262 1.33 21.96 5.09
CA TRP A 262 2.50 21.27 4.56
C TRP A 262 3.38 20.73 5.70
N PHE A 263 3.90 19.53 5.47
CA PHE A 263 4.67 18.72 6.41
C PHE A 263 6.00 18.37 5.76
N PHE A 264 7.10 18.87 6.32
CA PHE A 264 8.43 18.52 5.87
C PHE A 264 8.99 17.38 6.72
N TYR A 265 9.31 16.23 6.11
CA TYR A 265 10.03 15.14 6.77
C TYR A 265 11.48 15.11 6.26
N PRO A 266 12.47 14.78 7.11
CA PRO A 266 13.87 14.83 6.71
C PRO A 266 14.27 13.74 5.72
N TYR A 267 13.53 12.62 5.65
CA TYR A 267 13.73 11.54 4.70
C TYR A 267 12.47 10.67 4.63
N ASN A 268 12.38 9.80 3.62
CA ASN A 268 11.40 8.74 3.45
C ASN A 268 12.11 7.37 3.43
N ASP A 269 11.55 6.38 4.15
CA ASP A 269 11.99 4.98 4.17
C ASP A 269 10.79 4.11 3.80
N SER A 270 10.59 3.89 2.49
CA SER A 270 9.45 3.20 1.87
C SER A 270 9.89 2.50 0.58
N GLY A 271 8.98 2.05 -0.30
CA GLY A 271 9.35 1.56 -1.63
C GLY A 271 10.13 2.62 -2.45
N ASN A 272 10.00 3.89 -2.05
CA ASN A 272 10.60 5.09 -2.60
C ASN A 272 11.50 5.76 -1.56
N ASP A 273 12.73 5.26 -1.40
CA ASP A 273 13.69 5.84 -0.47
C ASP A 273 14.25 7.14 -1.03
N HIS A 274 14.09 8.26 -0.32
CA HIS A 274 14.72 9.54 -0.64
C HIS A 274 14.89 10.46 0.57
N GLU A 275 15.86 11.37 0.48
CA GLU A 275 16.06 12.43 1.47
C GLU A 275 15.09 13.58 1.22
N GLY A 276 14.58 14.18 2.30
CA GLY A 276 13.54 15.20 2.26
C GLY A 276 12.20 14.66 1.78
N ASP A 277 11.12 15.06 2.41
CA ASP A 277 9.77 14.72 1.93
C ASP A 277 8.80 15.85 2.24
N TRP A 278 7.88 16.09 1.32
CA TRP A 278 6.86 17.14 1.45
C TRP A 278 5.49 16.55 1.24
N GLU A 279 4.72 16.51 2.32
CA GLU A 279 3.35 16.02 2.33
C GLU A 279 2.40 17.13 2.75
N HIS A 280 1.12 17.01 2.40
CA HIS A 280 0.14 18.01 2.84
C HIS A 280 -1.28 17.47 2.97
N ILE A 281 -2.10 18.26 3.69
CA ILE A 281 -3.56 18.17 3.61
C ILE A 281 -4.13 19.55 3.30
N ASN A 282 -5.34 19.56 2.74
CA ASN A 282 -6.15 20.77 2.66
C ASN A 282 -7.34 20.70 3.61
N VAL A 283 -7.61 21.80 4.29
CA VAL A 283 -8.83 22.00 5.09
C VAL A 283 -9.62 23.13 4.48
N VAL A 284 -10.79 22.80 3.91
CA VAL A 284 -11.73 23.77 3.35
C VAL A 284 -12.69 24.17 4.46
N ILE A 285 -12.86 25.47 4.67
CA ILE A 285 -13.67 26.01 5.77
C ILE A 285 -14.87 26.80 5.24
N SER A 286 -15.94 26.85 6.03
CA SER A 286 -17.15 27.61 5.73
C SER A 286 -17.89 27.98 7.02
N PRO A 287 -18.70 29.05 7.02
CA PRO A 287 -19.75 29.21 8.03
C PRO A 287 -20.68 28.00 8.03
N MET A 288 -21.07 27.53 9.21
CA MET A 288 -21.84 26.29 9.37
C MET A 288 -23.21 26.35 8.68
N ASP A 289 -23.91 27.47 8.77
CA ASP A 289 -25.19 27.71 8.08
C ASP A 289 -25.09 27.75 6.55
N LYS A 290 -23.87 27.89 6.02
CA LYS A 290 -23.56 27.92 4.59
C LYS A 290 -22.69 26.75 4.12
N VAL A 291 -22.48 25.72 4.94
CA VAL A 291 -21.51 24.64 4.66
C VAL A 291 -21.75 23.92 3.31
N GLN A 292 -23.00 23.84 2.87
CA GLN A 292 -23.41 23.24 1.58
C GLN A 292 -23.25 24.17 0.37
N GLN A 293 -22.99 25.46 0.59
CA GLN A 293 -22.97 26.49 -0.43
C GLN A 293 -21.52 26.87 -0.77
N LEU A 294 -21.33 27.51 -1.93
CA LEU A 294 -20.10 28.24 -2.21
C LEU A 294 -20.15 29.58 -1.46
N LEU A 295 -18.98 30.07 -1.02
CA LEU A 295 -18.89 31.36 -0.35
C LEU A 295 -19.16 32.49 -1.34
N SER A 296 -19.94 33.49 -0.92
CA SER A 296 -20.02 34.76 -1.63
C SER A 296 -18.82 35.65 -1.31
N GLU A 297 -18.64 36.75 -2.05
CA GLU A 297 -17.59 37.75 -1.74
C GLU A 297 -17.73 38.30 -0.32
N ASN A 298 -18.96 38.59 0.10
CA ASN A 298 -19.25 39.06 1.45
C ASN A 298 -18.87 38.03 2.51
N ASP A 299 -19.05 36.73 2.21
CA ASP A 299 -18.65 35.66 3.14
C ASP A 299 -17.12 35.59 3.30
N VAL A 300 -16.38 35.73 2.20
CA VAL A 300 -14.91 35.81 2.24
C VAL A 300 -14.47 37.04 3.03
N HIS A 301 -15.04 38.22 2.80
CA HIS A 301 -14.73 39.41 3.57
C HIS A 301 -15.05 39.25 5.06
N ASN A 302 -16.15 38.57 5.42
CA ASN A 302 -16.49 38.28 6.81
C ASN A 302 -15.44 37.37 7.47
N ILE A 303 -14.96 36.32 6.77
CA ILE A 303 -13.86 35.47 7.26
C ILE A 303 -12.59 36.30 7.45
N LEU A 304 -12.26 37.15 6.48
CA LEU A 304 -11.13 38.07 6.54
C LEU A 304 -11.29 39.19 7.59
N ALA A 305 -12.49 39.41 8.13
CA ALA A 305 -12.74 40.27 9.29
C ALA A 305 -12.71 39.50 10.62
N GLY A 306 -12.44 38.18 10.58
CA GLY A 306 -12.42 37.31 11.75
C GLY A 306 -13.79 36.89 12.26
N ARG A 307 -14.86 37.07 11.48
CA ARG A 307 -16.19 36.60 11.86
C ARG A 307 -16.24 35.08 11.87
N GLY A 308 -16.86 34.50 12.89
CA GLY A 308 -16.92 33.04 13.07
C GLY A 308 -15.62 32.42 13.62
N LEU A 309 -14.67 33.24 14.11
CA LEU A 309 -13.49 32.80 14.84
C LEU A 309 -13.66 33.05 16.35
N TYR A 310 -14.31 32.11 17.02
CA TYR A 310 -14.39 32.09 18.48
C TYR A 310 -13.23 31.24 19.06
N GLU A 311 -12.62 31.70 20.16
CA GLU A 311 -11.35 31.16 20.70
C GLU A 311 -11.50 29.84 21.48
N SER A 312 -12.70 29.53 21.97
CA SER A 312 -12.99 28.31 22.73
C SER A 312 -13.83 27.35 21.89
N PRO A 313 -13.74 26.02 22.10
CA PRO A 313 -14.72 25.09 21.58
C PRO A 313 -16.11 25.59 21.92
N ILE A 314 -16.91 25.87 20.89
CA ILE A 314 -18.22 26.44 21.13
C ILE A 314 -19.09 25.35 21.70
N HIS A 315 -19.46 25.51 22.97
CA HIS A 315 -20.58 24.78 23.52
C HIS A 315 -21.86 25.45 23.03
N ARG A 316 -22.71 24.67 22.38
CA ARG A 316 -24.02 25.13 21.87
C ARG A 316 -24.85 25.90 22.91
N GLU A 317 -24.72 25.54 24.18
CA GLU A 317 -25.46 26.15 25.29
C GLU A 317 -24.90 27.51 25.76
N LYS A 318 -23.67 27.86 25.37
CA LYS A 318 -22.97 29.07 25.84
C LYS A 318 -22.98 30.23 24.84
N VAL A 319 -23.57 30.05 23.66
CA VAL A 319 -23.62 31.07 22.60
C VAL A 319 -25.05 31.24 22.08
N SER A 320 -25.33 32.38 21.44
CA SER A 320 -26.61 32.57 20.76
C SER A 320 -26.74 31.62 19.56
N GLN A 321 -27.98 31.38 19.11
CA GLN A 321 -28.23 30.55 17.92
C GLN A 321 -27.59 31.13 16.65
N GLU A 322 -27.48 32.45 16.54
CA GLU A 322 -26.84 33.12 15.41
C GLU A 322 -25.32 32.93 15.42
N GLU A 323 -24.68 33.03 16.59
CA GLU A 323 -23.26 32.76 16.75
C GLU A 323 -22.93 31.27 16.50
N TRP A 324 -23.75 30.36 17.01
CA TRP A 324 -23.64 28.93 16.71
C TRP A 324 -23.67 28.67 15.20
N LYS A 325 -24.64 29.26 14.50
CA LYS A 325 -24.83 29.09 13.06
C LYS A 325 -23.75 29.73 12.19
N SER A 326 -23.17 30.84 12.64
CA SER A 326 -22.14 31.58 11.90
C SER A 326 -20.71 31.16 12.23
N GLN A 327 -20.53 30.19 13.14
CA GLN A 327 -19.24 29.58 13.44
C GLN A 327 -18.59 28.99 12.18
N LEU A 328 -17.28 29.21 12.03
CA LEU A 328 -16.51 28.54 10.97
C LEU A 328 -16.26 27.08 11.35
N VAL A 329 -16.57 26.19 10.42
CA VAL A 329 -16.46 24.74 10.53
C VAL A 329 -15.72 24.14 9.34
N ILE A 330 -15.33 22.87 9.45
CA ILE A 330 -14.73 22.12 8.35
C ILE A 330 -15.82 21.80 7.34
N LYS A 331 -15.66 22.27 6.10
CA LYS A 331 -16.52 21.89 4.97
C LYS A 331 -16.03 20.59 4.32
N ARG A 332 -14.71 20.46 4.15
CA ARG A 332 -14.06 19.32 3.49
C ARG A 332 -12.62 19.22 3.97
N VAL A 333 -12.11 18.00 4.09
CA VAL A 333 -10.68 17.73 4.28
C VAL A 333 -10.19 16.90 3.12
N GLU A 334 -9.05 17.27 2.55
CA GLU A 334 -8.44 16.58 1.42
C GLU A 334 -7.11 16.01 1.90
N TYR A 335 -7.03 14.69 1.90
CA TYR A 335 -5.89 13.92 2.38
C TYR A 335 -5.06 13.48 1.18
N PHE A 336 -3.87 14.05 1.02
CA PHE A 336 -2.95 13.69 -0.04
C PHE A 336 -1.97 12.62 0.44
N PHE A 337 -1.77 11.60 -0.38
CA PHE A 337 -0.81 10.55 -0.12
C PHE A 337 -0.29 10.07 -1.48
N HIS A 338 1.00 10.29 -1.73
CA HIS A 338 1.61 10.06 -3.05
C HIS A 338 0.87 10.80 -4.16
N TYR A 339 0.50 10.12 -5.24
CA TYR A 339 -0.24 10.70 -6.38
C TYR A 339 -1.75 10.64 -6.20
N LYS A 340 -2.25 10.52 -4.97
CA LYS A 340 -3.66 10.29 -4.65
C LYS A 340 -4.19 11.32 -3.67
N VAL A 341 -5.49 11.62 -3.78
CA VAL A 341 -6.22 12.48 -2.85
C VAL A 341 -7.54 11.84 -2.44
N MET A 342 -7.75 11.61 -1.15
CA MET A 342 -9.04 11.18 -0.61
C MET A 342 -9.75 12.37 0.05
N MET A 343 -10.99 12.63 -0.36
CA MET A 343 -11.79 13.73 0.20
C MET A 343 -12.76 13.23 1.26
N MET A 344 -12.76 13.85 2.43
CA MET A 344 -13.79 13.71 3.45
C MET A 344 -14.69 14.94 3.39
N ASN A 345 -15.92 14.78 2.89
CA ASN A 345 -16.87 15.87 2.71
C ASN A 345 -17.82 15.95 3.92
N TYR A 346 -17.80 17.07 4.63
CA TYR A 346 -18.66 17.31 5.80
C TYR A 346 -19.98 18.00 5.39
N ALA A 347 -20.05 18.52 4.16
CA ALA A 347 -21.21 19.24 3.67
C ALA A 347 -22.28 18.35 3.02
N ASP A 348 -21.90 17.20 2.49
CA ASP A 348 -22.79 16.34 1.72
C ASP A 348 -22.46 14.86 2.01
N PRO A 349 -23.28 14.16 2.83
CA PRO A 349 -24.43 14.68 3.57
C PRO A 349 -24.03 15.69 4.66
N ASN A 350 -24.93 16.62 5.02
CA ASN A 350 -24.58 17.71 5.95
C ASN A 350 -24.46 17.19 7.37
N VAL A 351 -23.22 16.96 7.82
CA VAL A 351 -22.97 16.40 9.15
C VAL A 351 -23.33 17.36 10.28
N TYR A 352 -23.44 18.66 10.00
CA TYR A 352 -23.83 19.67 10.97
C TYR A 352 -25.35 19.83 11.12
N ALA A 353 -26.14 19.17 10.27
CA ALA A 353 -27.57 19.07 10.44
C ALA A 353 -27.94 18.22 11.67
N SER A 354 -29.19 18.34 12.14
CA SER A 354 -29.68 17.48 13.20
C SER A 354 -29.58 16.01 12.78
N ARG A 355 -29.30 15.14 13.75
CA ARG A 355 -29.09 13.71 13.49
C ARG A 355 -30.20 13.06 12.66
N SER A 356 -31.45 13.41 12.94
CA SER A 356 -32.61 12.87 12.19
C SER A 356 -32.71 13.37 10.75
N ILE A 357 -32.17 14.54 10.42
CA ILE A 357 -32.08 15.05 9.05
C ILE A 357 -30.94 14.34 8.33
N TRP A 358 -29.77 14.26 8.96
CA TRP A 358 -28.61 13.60 8.38
C TRP A 358 -28.83 12.11 8.12
N GLU A 359 -29.45 11.37 9.05
CA GLU A 359 -29.80 9.95 8.85
C GLU A 359 -30.70 9.78 7.63
N LYS A 360 -31.66 10.69 7.42
CA LYS A 360 -32.52 10.69 6.22
C LYS A 360 -31.77 11.03 4.94
N GLU A 361 -30.75 11.88 4.99
CA GLU A 361 -29.91 12.19 3.83
C GLU A 361 -29.06 10.98 3.45
N VAL A 362 -28.40 10.33 4.43
CA VAL A 362 -27.60 9.10 4.21
C VAL A 362 -28.47 7.97 3.67
N ASP A 363 -29.68 7.79 4.19
CA ASP A 363 -30.60 6.74 3.73
C ASP A 363 -31.14 6.98 2.30
N ARG A 364 -31.17 8.24 1.85
CA ARG A 364 -31.60 8.62 0.50
C ARG A 364 -30.46 8.65 -0.51
N ALA A 365 -29.22 8.78 -0.04
CA ALA A 365 -28.06 8.80 -0.92
C ALA A 365 -27.92 7.47 -1.66
N GLU A 366 -27.80 7.52 -2.98
CA GLU A 366 -27.43 6.34 -3.75
C GLU A 366 -25.98 5.98 -3.41
N MET A 367 -25.79 4.83 -2.76
CA MET A 367 -24.47 4.35 -2.39
C MET A 367 -23.83 3.68 -3.61
N ASP A 368 -23.01 4.42 -4.33
CA ASP A 368 -22.27 3.93 -5.49
C ASP A 368 -21.18 2.92 -5.07
N ARG A 369 -20.70 2.98 -3.82
CA ARG A 369 -19.61 2.12 -3.34
C ARG A 369 -19.96 1.36 -2.06
N ILE A 370 -19.55 0.09 -2.03
CA ILE A 370 -19.56 -0.74 -0.82
C ILE A 370 -18.82 -0.05 0.33
N GLY A 371 -19.54 0.16 1.44
CA GLY A 371 -18.99 0.72 2.68
C GLY A 371 -18.90 2.25 2.73
N GLU A 372 -19.54 2.96 1.80
CA GLU A 372 -19.67 4.42 1.81
C GLU A 372 -20.40 4.93 3.06
N ASP A 373 -21.47 4.25 3.48
CA ASP A 373 -22.19 4.50 4.74
C ASP A 373 -21.29 4.52 5.98
N TRP A 374 -20.28 3.66 6.00
CA TRP A 374 -19.30 3.62 7.08
C TRP A 374 -18.41 4.87 7.07
N ILE A 375 -18.02 5.36 5.89
CA ILE A 375 -17.23 6.59 5.75
C ILE A 375 -18.05 7.79 6.23
N ASP A 376 -19.31 7.92 5.80
CA ASP A 376 -20.18 9.03 6.20
C ASP A 376 -20.40 9.07 7.72
N LYS A 377 -20.64 7.91 8.33
CA LYS A 377 -20.72 7.77 9.79
C LYS A 377 -19.44 8.23 10.47
N LYS A 378 -18.28 7.87 9.93
CA LYS A 378 -16.97 8.29 10.48
C LYS A 378 -16.72 9.79 10.31
N ILE A 379 -17.19 10.41 9.22
CA ILE A 379 -17.13 11.86 9.03
C ILE A 379 -17.98 12.56 10.09
N ARG A 380 -19.24 12.12 10.29
CA ARG A 380 -20.13 12.70 11.32
C ARG A 380 -19.55 12.55 12.72
N GLU A 381 -19.08 11.36 13.08
CA GLU A 381 -18.42 11.12 14.36
C GLU A 381 -17.30 12.17 14.57
N ARG A 382 -16.45 12.38 13.57
CA ARG A 382 -15.33 13.34 13.65
C ARG A 382 -15.74 14.81 13.58
N ALA A 383 -16.97 15.14 13.23
CA ALA A 383 -17.46 16.52 13.19
C ALA A 383 -17.72 17.09 14.60
N TYR A 384 -17.88 16.22 15.60
CA TYR A 384 -18.20 16.59 16.97
C TYR A 384 -17.21 15.99 17.97
N ILE A 385 -16.95 16.73 19.04
CA ILE A 385 -16.10 16.27 20.15
C ILE A 385 -16.88 15.33 21.06
N THR A 386 -18.15 15.65 21.32
CA THR A 386 -19.04 14.91 22.22
C THR A 386 -20.04 14.05 21.47
N LYS A 387 -20.52 12.97 22.10
CA LYS A 387 -21.53 12.07 21.51
C LYS A 387 -22.90 12.74 21.40
N GLU A 388 -23.13 13.76 22.24
CA GLU A 388 -24.33 14.59 22.28
C GLU A 388 -24.36 15.65 21.18
N GLU A 389 -23.29 15.78 20.38
CA GLU A 389 -23.18 16.72 19.24
C GLU A 389 -23.32 18.21 19.67
N ASN A 390 -22.91 18.53 20.89
CA ASN A 390 -23.02 19.87 21.48
C ASN A 390 -21.74 20.73 21.33
N GLU A 391 -20.67 20.13 20.80
CA GLU A 391 -19.36 20.75 20.65
C GLU A 391 -18.74 20.32 19.32
N ILE A 392 -18.40 21.29 18.47
CA ILE A 392 -17.88 21.05 17.12
C ILE A 392 -16.38 20.79 17.18
N ASN A 393 -15.94 19.73 16.52
CA ASN A 393 -14.53 19.50 16.28
C ASN A 393 -14.06 20.30 15.05
N THR A 394 -12.98 21.06 15.22
CA THR A 394 -12.33 21.82 14.13
C THR A 394 -10.94 21.29 13.77
N HIS A 395 -10.50 20.21 14.43
CA HIS A 395 -9.19 19.60 14.18
C HIS A 395 -9.35 18.30 13.36
N PRO A 396 -8.86 18.26 12.10
CA PRO A 396 -8.85 17.03 11.33
C PRO A 396 -7.85 16.01 11.93
N LEU A 397 -8.15 14.73 11.75
CA LEU A 397 -7.29 13.63 12.19
C LEU A 397 -6.52 13.08 11.00
N VAL A 398 -5.19 13.10 11.06
CA VAL A 398 -4.32 12.62 9.98
C VAL A 398 -3.48 11.46 10.50
N TYR A 399 -3.55 10.31 9.87
CA TYR A 399 -2.61 9.22 10.10
C TYR A 399 -1.44 9.39 9.14
N VAL A 400 -0.27 9.68 9.67
CA VAL A 400 0.92 9.95 8.85
C VAL A 400 1.75 8.69 8.70
N GLY A 401 2.10 8.38 7.46
CA GLY A 401 2.96 7.26 7.08
C GLY A 401 2.22 5.92 6.95
N GLY A 402 2.76 5.03 6.14
CA GLY A 402 2.27 3.68 5.87
C GLY A 402 3.41 2.66 5.96
N ASP A 403 3.07 1.44 6.38
CA ASP A 403 3.93 0.27 6.19
C ASP A 403 3.74 -0.22 4.75
N ASP A 404 4.78 -0.13 3.91
CA ASP A 404 4.72 -0.58 2.52
C ASP A 404 4.59 -2.11 2.43
N LYS A 405 3.71 -2.56 1.55
CA LYS A 405 3.38 -3.96 1.28
C LYS A 405 3.55 -4.30 -0.21
N GLY A 406 4.22 -3.45 -0.97
CA GLY A 406 4.51 -3.67 -2.38
C GLY A 406 5.51 -4.80 -2.64
N ASN A 407 5.77 -5.04 -3.93
CA ASN A 407 6.68 -6.10 -4.38
C ASN A 407 8.16 -5.77 -4.13
N ASP A 408 8.49 -4.50 -3.90
CA ASP A 408 9.76 -4.01 -3.34
C ASP A 408 10.14 -4.74 -2.04
N GLN A 409 9.15 -5.16 -1.23
CA GLN A 409 9.38 -5.97 -0.03
C GLN A 409 10.08 -7.29 -0.32
N LEU A 410 9.93 -7.83 -1.53
CA LEU A 410 10.57 -9.08 -1.94
C LEU A 410 12.06 -8.89 -2.27
N LEU A 411 12.46 -7.64 -2.52
CA LEU A 411 13.83 -7.23 -2.85
C LEU A 411 14.58 -6.72 -1.60
N ALA A 412 13.85 -6.37 -0.54
CA ALA A 412 14.43 -5.90 0.71
C ALA A 412 15.04 -7.03 1.57
N LYS A 413 16.04 -6.70 2.39
CA LYS A 413 16.55 -7.60 3.44
C LYS A 413 15.56 -7.63 4.62
N PRO A 414 15.42 -8.77 5.33
CA PRO A 414 14.69 -8.82 6.60
C PRO A 414 15.24 -7.80 7.60
N GLY A 415 14.37 -7.18 8.41
CA GLY A 415 14.81 -6.17 9.39
C GLY A 415 13.91 -4.95 9.56
N GLY A 416 12.74 -4.90 8.89
CA GLY A 416 11.74 -3.86 9.13
C GLY A 416 11.97 -2.57 8.32
N LYS A 417 12.32 -2.72 7.03
CA LYS A 417 12.42 -1.62 6.06
C LYS A 417 11.05 -1.18 5.53
N ASN A 418 11.00 -0.01 4.89
CA ASN A 418 9.89 0.54 4.14
C ASN A 418 8.65 0.82 5.00
N ARG A 419 8.83 1.53 6.11
CA ARG A 419 7.80 1.73 7.14
C ARG A 419 7.34 3.17 7.33
N ASP A 420 7.92 4.10 6.58
CA ASP A 420 7.79 5.53 6.77
C ASP A 420 7.49 6.23 5.42
N SER A 421 6.45 5.80 4.69
CA SER A 421 6.03 6.36 3.39
C SER A 421 5.49 7.81 3.41
N HIS A 422 5.39 8.41 4.60
CA HIS A 422 4.85 9.75 4.92
C HIS A 422 3.49 10.20 4.36
N GLY A 423 2.80 9.42 3.54
CA GLY A 423 1.45 9.73 3.07
C GLY A 423 0.47 10.10 4.19
N SER A 424 -0.41 11.08 3.93
CA SER A 424 -1.39 11.58 4.90
C SER A 424 -2.73 10.89 4.76
N TYR A 425 -3.03 9.90 5.60
CA TYR A 425 -4.22 9.07 5.50
C TYR A 425 -5.37 9.52 6.43
N PRO A 426 -6.64 9.39 6.01
CA PRO A 426 -7.78 9.74 6.86
C PRO A 426 -8.08 8.69 7.93
N PHE A 427 -7.79 7.41 7.70
CA PHE A 427 -8.17 6.31 8.60
C PHE A 427 -7.06 5.28 8.75
N THR A 428 -7.17 4.41 9.75
CA THR A 428 -6.48 3.13 9.72
C THR A 428 -7.04 2.27 8.59
N GLY A 429 -6.18 1.48 7.95
CA GLY A 429 -6.60 0.66 6.83
C GLY A 429 -5.45 0.10 6.02
N LEU A 430 -5.77 -0.87 5.17
CA LEU A 430 -4.93 -1.33 4.07
C LEU A 430 -5.37 -0.59 2.80
N TYR A 431 -4.53 0.30 2.28
CA TYR A 431 -4.79 1.14 1.12
C TYR A 431 -4.17 0.53 -0.13
N LYS A 432 -4.98 0.26 -1.15
CA LYS A 432 -4.58 -0.46 -2.36
C LYS A 432 -4.24 0.50 -3.50
N ASP A 433 -3.18 0.18 -4.25
CA ASP A 433 -2.75 0.94 -5.42
C ASP A 433 -2.50 2.43 -5.09
N VAL A 434 -1.89 2.71 -3.93
CA VAL A 434 -1.56 4.07 -3.47
C VAL A 434 -0.08 4.39 -3.58
N GLY A 435 0.76 3.39 -3.29
CA GLY A 435 2.18 3.55 -3.28
C GLY A 435 2.80 3.41 -4.67
N PRO A 436 4.12 3.51 -4.74
CA PRO A 436 4.89 3.44 -5.98
C PRO A 436 4.65 2.13 -6.72
N ALA A 437 4.63 2.16 -8.05
CA ALA A 437 4.29 1.00 -8.89
C ALA A 437 2.95 0.30 -8.53
N GLY A 438 2.03 1.00 -7.86
CA GLY A 438 0.75 0.45 -7.40
C GLY A 438 0.85 -0.33 -6.08
N ALA A 439 1.88 -0.10 -5.28
CA ALA A 439 2.07 -0.75 -4.00
C ALA A 439 0.90 -0.50 -3.03
N THR A 440 0.70 -1.48 -2.16
CA THR A 440 -0.27 -1.45 -1.07
C THR A 440 0.39 -0.85 0.17
N GLU A 441 -0.30 0.01 0.92
CA GLU A 441 0.19 0.52 2.20
C GLU A 441 -0.72 0.20 3.38
N LEU A 442 -0.13 -0.05 4.54
CA LEU A 442 -0.84 -0.43 5.75
C LEU A 442 -0.69 0.63 6.86
N VAL A 443 -1.82 1.15 7.33
CA VAL A 443 -1.93 2.04 8.49
C VAL A 443 -2.59 1.28 9.64
N THR A 444 -1.83 0.97 10.69
CA THR A 444 -2.28 0.08 11.79
C THR A 444 -2.66 0.79 13.08
N ARG A 445 -2.19 2.02 13.30
CA ARG A 445 -2.30 2.69 14.60
C ARG A 445 -3.72 3.21 14.83
N THR A 446 -4.42 2.62 15.80
CA THR A 446 -5.75 3.10 16.21
C THR A 446 -5.63 4.28 17.16
N PHE A 447 -6.63 5.16 17.11
CA PHE A 447 -6.72 6.32 17.98
C PHE A 447 -8.18 6.58 18.32
N ASN A 448 -8.50 6.69 19.62
CA ASN A 448 -9.82 7.12 20.07
C ASN A 448 -9.80 8.62 20.34
N TYR A 449 -10.35 9.40 19.41
CA TYR A 449 -10.30 10.85 19.46
C TYR A 449 -11.19 11.44 20.57
N THR A 450 -12.36 10.85 20.83
CA THR A 450 -13.29 11.31 21.87
C THR A 450 -12.67 11.19 23.26
N ASP A 451 -12.05 10.05 23.55
CA ASP A 451 -11.37 9.80 24.83
C ASP A 451 -10.15 10.72 24.99
N TYR A 452 -9.39 10.92 23.91
CA TYR A 452 -8.23 11.81 23.93
C TYR A 452 -8.64 13.26 24.20
N LEU A 453 -9.60 13.79 23.45
CA LEU A 453 -10.04 15.18 23.59
C LEU A 453 -10.66 15.45 24.97
N SER A 454 -11.50 14.54 25.48
CA SER A 454 -12.06 14.66 26.83
C SER A 454 -11.01 14.59 27.94
N SER A 455 -9.85 13.98 27.67
CA SER A 455 -8.72 13.96 28.60
C SER A 455 -7.82 15.19 28.51
N LEU A 456 -7.89 15.99 27.43
CA LEU A 456 -6.98 17.13 27.23
C LEU A 456 -7.15 18.24 28.27
N ASP A 457 -8.37 18.44 28.80
CA ASP A 457 -8.63 19.38 29.90
C ASP A 457 -7.84 19.04 31.18
N SER A 458 -7.42 17.78 31.32
CA SER A 458 -6.57 17.31 32.44
C SER A 458 -5.07 17.21 32.10
N LEU A 459 -4.68 17.43 30.83
CA LEU A 459 -3.34 17.11 30.30
C LEU A 459 -2.54 18.34 29.84
N GLN A 460 -2.93 19.56 30.22
CA GLN A 460 -2.18 20.80 29.91
C GLN A 460 -0.68 20.73 30.34
N GLU A 461 -0.28 19.82 31.23
CA GLU A 461 1.11 19.56 31.62
C GLU A 461 1.93 18.61 30.71
N VAL A 462 1.31 17.85 29.78
CA VAL A 462 1.98 16.71 29.10
C VAL A 462 2.75 17.09 27.82
N THR A 463 2.56 18.31 27.31
CA THR A 463 3.16 18.78 26.06
C THR A 463 4.68 18.95 26.10
N SER A 464 5.31 18.92 27.28
CA SER A 464 6.77 19.10 27.47
C SER A 464 7.61 17.80 27.53
N LYS A 465 6.98 16.61 27.59
CA LYS A 465 7.67 15.31 27.75
C LYS A 465 7.13 14.21 26.82
N ILE A 466 6.81 14.55 25.57
CA ILE A 466 6.35 13.54 24.61
C ILE A 466 7.55 12.70 24.15
N PHE A 467 7.65 11.46 24.64
CA PHE A 467 8.43 10.44 23.94
C PHE A 467 7.69 10.09 22.65
N LEU A 468 8.15 10.68 21.55
CA LEU A 468 7.60 10.44 20.21
C LEU A 468 7.95 9.01 19.79
N LYS A 469 6.93 8.20 19.58
CA LYS A 469 7.01 6.84 19.04
C LYS A 469 5.84 6.62 18.10
N ARG A 470 5.89 5.55 17.31
CA ARG A 470 4.72 5.11 16.53
C ARG A 470 3.52 4.89 17.45
N GLY A 471 2.38 5.45 17.05
CA GLY A 471 1.13 5.52 17.79
C GLY A 471 0.97 6.77 18.65
N SER A 472 2.01 7.61 18.81
CA SER A 472 1.87 8.90 19.48
C SER A 472 0.99 9.86 18.68
N VAL A 473 0.36 10.79 19.39
CA VAL A 473 -0.41 11.90 18.82
C VAL A 473 0.40 13.17 18.92
N VAL A 474 0.52 13.90 17.81
CA VAL A 474 1.20 15.18 17.73
C VAL A 474 0.16 16.25 17.37
N PRO A 475 -0.31 17.03 18.36
CA PRO A 475 -1.21 18.15 18.08
C PRO A 475 -0.44 19.30 17.42
N LEU A 476 -0.92 19.80 16.29
CA LEU A 476 -0.31 20.94 15.59
C LEU A 476 -1.02 22.28 15.87
N ASN A 477 -2.08 22.28 16.67
CA ASN A 477 -2.85 23.47 17.06
C ASN A 477 -2.14 24.40 18.07
N MET A 478 -0.81 24.37 18.15
CA MET A 478 -0.03 25.27 18.98
C MET A 478 0.52 26.40 18.12
N LYS A 479 0.39 27.64 18.59
CA LYS A 479 0.85 28.83 17.85
C LYS A 479 2.32 28.72 17.44
N GLU A 480 3.16 28.13 18.28
CA GLU A 480 4.60 27.96 18.07
C GLU A 480 4.94 26.89 17.02
N ARG A 481 3.97 26.02 16.67
CA ARG A 481 4.12 24.98 15.65
C ARG A 481 3.53 25.37 14.30
N ILE A 482 2.86 26.52 14.20
CA ILE A 482 2.25 27.03 12.97
C ILE A 482 3.13 28.12 12.36
N CYS A 483 3.66 27.87 11.17
CA CYS A 483 4.35 28.87 10.36
C CYS A 483 3.47 29.28 9.19
N ILE A 484 2.92 30.50 9.17
CA ILE A 484 2.13 30.98 8.02
C ILE A 484 3.07 31.25 6.85
N VAL A 485 2.75 30.70 5.68
CA VAL A 485 3.53 30.86 4.44
C VAL A 485 2.70 31.67 3.43
N PRO A 486 3.18 32.83 2.96
CA PRO A 486 2.48 33.62 1.97
C PRO A 486 2.65 33.02 0.57
N ASP A 487 1.88 33.53 -0.38
CA ASP A 487 2.20 33.37 -1.80
C ASP A 487 3.57 34.00 -2.12
N TRP A 488 4.31 33.38 -3.04
CA TRP A 488 5.67 33.80 -3.35
C TRP A 488 5.72 35.20 -3.98
N GLU A 489 4.64 35.62 -4.65
CA GLU A 489 4.47 36.96 -5.20
C GLU A 489 4.43 38.05 -4.13
N VAL A 490 4.05 37.69 -2.90
CA VAL A 490 4.08 38.59 -1.75
C VAL A 490 5.53 38.88 -1.37
N ILE A 491 6.38 37.87 -1.22
CA ILE A 491 7.77 38.10 -0.80
C ILE A 491 8.67 38.62 -1.93
N TYR A 492 8.37 38.28 -3.19
CA TYR A 492 9.24 38.54 -4.35
C TYR A 492 9.79 39.98 -4.44
N PRO A 493 8.95 41.05 -4.30
CA PRO A 493 9.44 42.43 -4.40
C PRO A 493 10.48 42.82 -3.33
N TYR A 494 10.49 42.12 -2.20
CA TYR A 494 11.39 42.42 -1.09
C TYR A 494 12.68 41.61 -1.12
N LEU A 495 12.74 40.48 -1.81
CA LEU A 495 13.93 39.62 -1.81
C LEU A 495 15.20 40.37 -2.25
N ARG A 496 15.06 41.37 -3.12
CA ARG A 496 16.18 42.21 -3.60
C ARG A 496 16.66 43.23 -2.58
N THR A 497 15.77 43.78 -1.77
CA THR A 497 16.04 44.95 -0.91
C THR A 497 16.10 44.62 0.58
N ASN A 498 15.43 43.55 1.00
CA ASN A 498 15.34 43.09 2.37
C ASN A 498 16.06 41.75 2.56
N PRO A 499 17.26 41.75 3.17
CA PRO A 499 18.05 40.54 3.30
C PRO A 499 17.49 39.54 4.34
N LEU A 500 16.65 40.00 5.29
CA LEU A 500 15.98 39.09 6.22
C LEU A 500 14.90 38.26 5.52
N ILE A 501 14.06 38.89 4.68
CA ILE A 501 13.08 38.15 3.87
C ILE A 501 13.79 37.17 2.93
N ARG A 502 14.91 37.57 2.33
CA ARG A 502 15.73 36.69 1.50
C ARG A 502 16.20 35.45 2.23
N ARG A 503 16.72 35.61 3.44
CA ARG A 503 17.18 34.49 4.27
C ARG A 503 16.04 33.55 4.66
N ASP A 504 14.91 34.11 5.12
CA ASP A 504 13.85 33.33 5.76
C ASP A 504 12.89 32.68 4.75
N TRP A 505 12.73 33.30 3.58
CA TRP A 505 11.69 32.94 2.59
C TRP A 505 12.21 32.70 1.18
N GLY A 506 13.49 32.99 0.90
CA GLY A 506 14.04 32.90 -0.45
C GLY A 506 13.99 31.50 -1.08
N TRP A 507 13.93 30.46 -0.26
CA TRP A 507 13.80 29.07 -0.70
C TRP A 507 12.51 28.79 -1.50
N LEU A 508 11.45 29.60 -1.34
CA LEU A 508 10.19 29.45 -2.07
C LEU A 508 10.30 29.70 -3.58
N LEU A 509 11.37 30.37 -4.05
CA LEU A 509 11.49 30.80 -5.44
C LEU A 509 12.28 29.86 -6.35
N PHE A 510 12.92 28.84 -5.82
CA PHE A 510 13.73 27.92 -6.62
C PHE A 510 13.21 26.49 -6.54
N PRO A 511 13.38 25.67 -7.60
CA PRO A 511 13.04 24.25 -7.60
C PRO A 511 14.12 23.47 -6.84
N ILE A 512 14.15 23.64 -5.51
CA ILE A 512 15.15 23.04 -4.63
C ILE A 512 14.70 21.63 -4.26
N HIS A 513 15.55 20.64 -4.50
CA HIS A 513 15.43 19.31 -3.91
C HIS A 513 15.82 19.39 -2.42
N TRP A 514 14.94 18.94 -1.53
CA TRP A 514 15.12 19.06 -0.08
C TRP A 514 15.92 17.90 0.53
N GLY A 515 16.98 17.51 -0.17
CA GLY A 515 17.86 16.40 0.14
C GLY A 515 18.74 16.11 -1.07
N TYR A 516 19.65 15.15 -0.94
CA TYR A 516 20.47 14.72 -2.06
C TYR A 516 19.58 14.33 -3.27
N PRO A 517 19.87 14.78 -4.52
CA PRO A 517 18.90 14.75 -5.61
C PRO A 517 18.37 13.36 -5.98
N ALA A 518 19.18 12.31 -5.77
CA ALA A 518 18.77 10.94 -6.02
C ALA A 518 19.47 9.95 -5.08
N SER A 519 18.70 9.06 -4.47
CA SER A 519 19.16 7.97 -3.61
C SER A 519 18.97 6.61 -4.29
N ILE A 520 19.53 5.56 -3.71
CA ILE A 520 19.27 4.19 -4.16
C ILE A 520 17.85 3.80 -3.77
N SER A 521 17.04 3.37 -4.73
CA SER A 521 15.80 2.64 -4.46
C SER A 521 15.58 1.51 -5.48
N PRO A 522 14.67 0.55 -5.21
CA PRO A 522 14.29 -0.45 -6.21
C PRO A 522 13.88 0.18 -7.54
N PHE A 523 14.43 -0.34 -8.65
CA PHE A 523 14.18 0.14 -10.01
C PHE A 523 14.72 1.55 -10.35
N ALA A 524 15.42 2.21 -9.42
CA ALA A 524 16.14 3.46 -9.71
C ALA A 524 17.08 3.30 -10.91
N GLY A 525 16.97 4.21 -11.88
CA GLY A 525 17.83 4.25 -13.07
C GLY A 525 17.52 3.20 -14.14
N VAL A 526 16.46 2.38 -13.98
CA VAL A 526 15.98 1.46 -15.04
C VAL A 526 15.54 2.25 -16.27
N VAL A 527 14.88 3.39 -16.06
CA VAL A 527 14.58 4.38 -17.09
C VAL A 527 15.31 5.66 -16.70
N LYS A 528 16.21 6.14 -17.56
CA LYS A 528 16.92 7.40 -17.32
C LYS A 528 15.93 8.57 -17.27
N HIS A 529 16.19 9.52 -16.38
CA HIS A 529 15.42 10.76 -16.22
C HIS A 529 13.94 10.51 -15.91
N ALA A 530 13.65 9.46 -15.15
CA ALA A 530 12.31 9.14 -14.71
C ALA A 530 12.29 8.97 -13.19
N ASP A 531 11.35 9.63 -12.53
CA ASP A 531 11.09 9.43 -11.11
C ASP A 531 10.50 8.04 -10.88
N THR A 532 11.34 7.11 -10.44
CA THR A 532 10.91 5.80 -9.93
C THR A 532 10.77 5.82 -8.41
N GLY A 533 10.76 7.02 -7.80
CA GLY A 533 10.60 7.19 -6.38
C GLY A 533 11.87 7.40 -5.56
N ASN A 534 12.99 7.60 -6.23
CA ASN A 534 14.29 7.74 -5.59
C ASN A 534 14.78 9.19 -5.61
N ILE A 535 13.93 10.13 -6.06
CA ILE A 535 14.26 11.54 -6.23
C ILE A 535 13.69 12.32 -5.05
N SER A 536 14.51 13.17 -4.45
CA SER A 536 14.06 14.10 -3.41
C SER A 536 13.01 15.07 -4.00
N PRO A 537 11.85 15.28 -3.36
CA PRO A 537 10.84 16.19 -3.88
C PRO A 537 11.32 17.64 -3.87
N VAL A 538 10.87 18.40 -4.88
CA VAL A 538 11.17 19.82 -5.00
C VAL A 538 10.32 20.66 -4.05
N THR A 539 10.75 21.90 -3.79
CA THR A 539 10.03 22.92 -3.03
C THR A 539 8.51 22.94 -3.32
N PRO A 540 7.62 23.06 -2.30
CA PRO A 540 6.17 23.02 -2.46
C PRO A 540 5.60 23.91 -3.57
N THR A 541 6.09 25.14 -3.75
CA THR A 541 5.67 26.09 -4.80
C THR A 541 5.90 25.61 -6.22
N TYR A 542 6.71 24.57 -6.42
CA TYR A 542 7.00 23.92 -7.68
C TYR A 542 6.27 22.58 -7.85
N THR A 543 5.41 22.23 -6.89
CA THR A 543 4.59 21.02 -6.94
C THR A 543 3.17 21.34 -7.39
N ALA A 544 2.49 20.36 -7.98
CA ALA A 544 1.09 20.50 -8.38
C ALA A 544 0.10 20.60 -7.20
N GLY A 545 0.57 20.54 -5.95
CA GLY A 545 -0.26 20.70 -4.75
C GLY A 545 -0.44 22.15 -4.32
N TRP A 546 0.51 23.03 -4.63
CA TRP A 546 0.48 24.44 -4.22
C TRP A 546 -0.69 25.20 -4.85
N ASN A 547 -1.46 25.94 -4.06
CA ASN A 547 -2.65 26.68 -4.53
C ASN A 547 -3.68 25.80 -5.28
N GLN A 548 -3.68 24.50 -5.04
CA GLN A 548 -4.61 23.55 -5.66
C GLN A 548 -5.43 22.81 -4.60
N SER A 549 -6.64 22.41 -4.98
CA SER A 549 -7.54 21.63 -4.14
C SER A 549 -8.20 20.52 -4.94
N GLY A 550 -8.32 19.36 -4.30
CA GLY A 550 -8.88 18.14 -4.85
C GLY A 550 -8.06 17.54 -5.99
N ASN A 551 -8.76 16.88 -6.91
CA ASN A 551 -8.16 16.22 -8.06
C ASN A 551 -7.53 17.24 -9.04
N ASN A 552 -6.30 16.98 -9.48
CA ASN A 552 -5.58 17.80 -10.44
C ASN A 552 -4.70 16.96 -11.39
N SER A 553 -3.77 17.59 -12.10
CA SER A 553 -2.90 16.91 -13.08
C SER A 553 -1.95 15.88 -12.47
N ARG A 554 -1.65 15.97 -11.17
CA ARG A 554 -0.73 15.07 -10.46
C ARG A 554 -1.41 14.22 -9.40
N TYR A 555 -2.38 14.79 -8.67
CA TYR A 555 -3.11 14.11 -7.61
C TYR A 555 -4.46 13.63 -8.12
N HIS A 556 -4.61 12.30 -8.19
CA HIS A 556 -5.81 11.66 -8.67
C HIS A 556 -6.76 11.30 -7.53
N LEU A 557 -8.06 11.49 -7.75
CA LEU A 557 -9.08 11.14 -6.77
C LEU A 557 -8.98 9.67 -6.34
N TYR A 558 -8.84 9.44 -5.03
CA TYR A 558 -8.88 8.13 -4.38
C TYR A 558 -10.26 7.96 -3.74
N TYR A 559 -11.13 7.23 -4.44
CA TYR A 559 -12.51 7.04 -4.06
C TYR A 559 -12.81 5.55 -3.83
N PRO A 560 -12.48 5.02 -2.64
CA PRO A 560 -12.40 3.58 -2.44
C PRO A 560 -13.75 2.94 -2.10
N HIS A 561 -13.88 1.67 -2.47
CA HIS A 561 -14.70 0.71 -1.76
C HIS A 561 -14.03 0.33 -0.43
N LYS A 562 -14.81 0.15 0.63
CA LYS A 562 -14.34 -0.35 1.91
C LYS A 562 -14.75 -1.81 2.09
N LEU A 563 -13.75 -2.69 2.08
CA LEU A 563 -13.88 -4.13 2.18
C LEU A 563 -13.32 -4.64 3.53
N SER A 564 -13.65 -5.89 3.83
CA SER A 564 -13.14 -6.60 5.00
C SER A 564 -11.71 -7.10 4.74
N SER A 565 -10.81 -6.92 5.70
CA SER A 565 -9.45 -7.49 5.64
C SER A 565 -9.36 -8.95 6.05
N PHE A 566 -10.48 -9.59 6.43
CA PHE A 566 -10.48 -11.00 6.84
C PHE A 566 -10.06 -11.94 5.71
N PHE A 567 -10.40 -11.59 4.47
CA PHE A 567 -10.03 -12.34 3.26
C PHE A 567 -9.13 -11.46 2.39
N PRO A 568 -7.83 -11.79 2.28
CA PRO A 568 -6.89 -11.04 1.45
C PRO A 568 -7.38 -10.89 0.02
N LEU A 569 -7.28 -9.68 -0.53
CA LEU A 569 -7.64 -9.36 -1.90
C LEU A 569 -6.52 -9.70 -2.89
N SER A 570 -5.29 -9.72 -2.40
CA SER A 570 -4.08 -10.02 -3.17
C SER A 570 -3.01 -10.67 -2.28
N LEU A 571 -1.92 -11.10 -2.88
CA LEU A 571 -0.77 -11.66 -2.14
C LEU A 571 -0.09 -10.61 -1.24
N GLU A 572 -0.01 -9.36 -1.72
CA GLU A 572 0.60 -8.22 -1.02
C GLU A 572 -0.03 -7.96 0.37
N ASP A 573 -1.33 -8.25 0.55
CA ASP A 573 -2.03 -8.15 1.83
C ASP A 573 -1.37 -8.98 2.95
N SER A 574 -0.60 -10.00 2.57
CA SER A 574 0.07 -10.91 3.50
C SER A 574 1.54 -10.53 3.74
N TYR A 575 2.08 -9.53 3.05
CA TYR A 575 3.48 -9.13 3.21
C TYR A 575 3.74 -8.45 4.56
N MET A 576 4.94 -8.66 5.07
CA MET A 576 5.41 -8.11 6.34
C MET A 576 6.76 -7.45 6.12
N ASN A 577 6.89 -6.20 6.57
CA ASN A 577 8.10 -5.39 6.44
C ASN A 577 9.31 -6.00 7.15
N ASP A 578 9.07 -6.79 8.20
CA ASP A 578 10.13 -7.45 8.95
C ASP A 578 10.73 -8.64 8.18
N LEU A 579 10.02 -9.20 7.20
CA LEU A 579 10.42 -10.42 6.50
C LEU A 579 11.30 -10.16 5.27
N GLY A 580 11.25 -8.99 4.64
CA GLY A 580 11.99 -8.72 3.39
C GLY A 580 11.77 -9.84 2.35
N TYR A 581 12.83 -10.36 1.74
CA TYR A 581 12.77 -11.48 0.79
C TYR A 581 12.12 -12.76 1.34
N LEU A 582 12.04 -12.95 2.68
CA LEU A 582 11.31 -14.07 3.29
C LEU A 582 9.79 -13.97 3.05
N ASN A 583 9.29 -12.83 2.58
CA ASN A 583 7.92 -12.69 2.09
C ASN A 583 7.60 -13.67 0.93
N LEU A 584 8.61 -14.12 0.16
CA LEU A 584 8.46 -15.18 -0.85
C LEU A 584 8.21 -16.57 -0.26
N THR A 585 8.48 -16.75 1.04
CA THR A 585 8.34 -18.05 1.72
C THR A 585 7.08 -18.07 2.58
N LEU A 586 7.07 -17.37 3.71
CA LEU A 586 6.04 -17.48 4.75
C LEU A 586 4.66 -16.95 4.29
N PRO A 587 4.54 -15.71 3.76
CA PRO A 587 3.29 -15.25 3.16
C PRO A 587 2.82 -16.10 1.98
N MET A 588 3.73 -16.52 1.10
CA MET A 588 3.35 -17.40 -0.02
C MET A 588 2.82 -18.74 0.47
N LEU A 589 3.44 -19.34 1.48
CA LEU A 589 2.96 -20.56 2.13
C LEU A 589 1.54 -20.36 2.70
N SER A 590 1.28 -19.24 3.38
CA SER A 590 -0.06 -18.92 3.91
C SER A 590 -1.14 -18.68 2.85
N ASN A 591 -0.73 -18.57 1.58
CA ASN A 591 -1.60 -18.36 0.43
C ASN A 591 -1.65 -19.58 -0.50
N ILE A 592 -1.07 -20.73 -0.13
CA ILE A 592 -1.22 -21.99 -0.87
C ILE A 592 -1.88 -23.09 -0.02
N PRO A 593 -2.57 -24.06 -0.65
CA PRO A 593 -3.15 -25.21 0.05
C PRO A 593 -2.12 -26.11 0.75
N PRO A 594 -2.42 -26.73 1.91
CA PRO A 594 -3.62 -26.55 2.75
C PRO A 594 -3.55 -25.33 3.67
N PHE A 595 -2.41 -24.64 3.72
CA PHE A 595 -2.13 -23.61 4.71
C PHE A 595 -3.04 -22.39 4.56
N ASP A 596 -3.45 -22.05 3.34
CA ASP A 596 -4.44 -21.01 3.06
C ASP A 596 -5.78 -21.29 3.75
N PHE A 597 -6.29 -22.52 3.71
CA PHE A 597 -7.52 -22.91 4.38
C PHE A 597 -7.36 -22.85 5.90
N VAL A 598 -6.25 -23.40 6.41
CA VAL A 598 -5.94 -23.36 7.84
C VAL A 598 -5.86 -21.91 8.33
N TRP A 599 -5.16 -21.04 7.61
CA TRP A 599 -4.99 -19.64 7.98
C TRP A 599 -6.28 -18.82 7.83
N ARG A 600 -6.96 -18.94 6.69
CA ARG A 600 -8.11 -18.10 6.32
C ARG A 600 -9.40 -18.53 6.99
N VAL A 601 -9.59 -19.82 7.25
CA VAL A 601 -10.83 -20.39 7.80
C VAL A 601 -10.63 -20.95 9.19
N ALA A 602 -9.77 -21.95 9.37
CA ALA A 602 -9.64 -22.64 10.66
C ALA A 602 -9.11 -21.70 11.78
N ALA A 603 -8.14 -20.85 11.45
CA ALA A 603 -7.58 -19.86 12.37
C ALA A 603 -8.40 -18.56 12.45
N ALA A 604 -9.46 -18.39 11.65
CA ALA A 604 -10.22 -17.15 11.60
C ALA A 604 -10.83 -16.73 12.95
N PRO A 605 -11.44 -17.63 13.76
CA PRO A 605 -11.99 -17.26 15.06
C PRO A 605 -10.90 -16.73 16.01
N PHE A 606 -9.73 -17.37 16.03
CA PHE A 606 -8.60 -16.94 16.85
C PHE A 606 -8.04 -15.59 16.38
N ARG A 607 -7.92 -15.40 15.06
CA ARG A 607 -7.47 -14.11 14.48
C ARG A 607 -8.46 -12.99 14.77
N ALA A 608 -9.76 -13.25 14.73
CA ALA A 608 -10.79 -12.26 15.06
C ALA A 608 -10.71 -11.77 16.51
N ILE A 609 -10.28 -12.63 17.43
CA ILE A 609 -10.11 -12.30 18.86
C ILE A 609 -8.78 -11.56 19.09
N LEU A 610 -7.69 -12.01 18.44
CA LEU A 610 -6.33 -11.57 18.74
C LEU A 610 -5.85 -10.38 17.90
N LYS A 611 -6.41 -10.15 16.71
CA LYS A 611 -6.00 -9.04 15.82
C LYS A 611 -7.10 -8.01 15.71
N HIS A 612 -6.74 -6.74 15.93
CA HIS A 612 -7.53 -5.63 15.43
C HIS A 612 -7.50 -5.67 13.90
N THR A 613 -8.62 -6.03 13.29
CA THR A 613 -8.76 -5.99 11.84
C THR A 613 -8.93 -4.55 11.39
N VAL A 614 -8.12 -4.11 10.44
CA VAL A 614 -8.25 -2.80 9.78
C VAL A 614 -9.10 -2.95 8.51
N PRO A 615 -9.85 -1.94 8.07
CA PRO A 615 -10.56 -2.02 6.78
C PRO A 615 -9.58 -2.08 5.60
N THR A 616 -10.01 -2.63 4.48
CA THR A 616 -9.25 -2.58 3.22
C THR A 616 -9.93 -1.61 2.26
N PHE A 617 -9.21 -0.59 1.81
CA PHE A 617 -9.68 0.41 0.86
C PHE A 617 -9.19 0.05 -0.55
N TYR A 618 -10.12 -0.12 -1.48
CA TYR A 618 -9.85 -0.58 -2.85
C TYR A 618 -10.50 0.36 -3.87
N THR A 619 -9.71 0.99 -4.73
CA THR A 619 -10.16 2.11 -5.59
C THR A 619 -10.52 1.76 -7.03
N LYS A 620 -10.40 0.50 -7.45
CA LYS A 620 -10.80 0.14 -8.81
C LYS A 620 -12.32 0.16 -8.91
N GLU A 621 -12.84 0.80 -9.95
CA GLU A 621 -14.27 0.89 -10.27
C GLU A 621 -14.96 -0.48 -10.21
N ASN A 622 -14.24 -1.51 -10.65
CA ASN A 622 -14.65 -2.90 -10.52
C ASN A 622 -13.96 -3.53 -9.31
N ILE A 623 -14.73 -3.76 -8.24
CA ILE A 623 -14.32 -4.59 -7.11
C ILE A 623 -13.84 -5.97 -7.57
N PRO A 624 -12.90 -6.63 -6.86
CA PRO A 624 -12.56 -8.00 -7.16
C PRO A 624 -13.84 -8.83 -7.14
N PHE A 625 -14.07 -9.56 -8.22
CA PHE A 625 -15.36 -10.19 -8.47
C PHE A 625 -15.74 -11.21 -7.38
N ARG A 626 -14.75 -11.76 -6.66
CA ARG A 626 -14.91 -12.83 -5.65
C ARG A 626 -13.75 -12.82 -4.67
N PHE A 627 -14.01 -13.19 -3.42
CA PHE A 627 -12.99 -13.36 -2.38
C PHE A 627 -12.90 -14.83 -1.94
N VAL A 628 -14.06 -15.46 -1.74
CA VAL A 628 -14.19 -16.84 -1.29
C VAL A 628 -15.28 -17.54 -2.09
N GLY A 629 -15.05 -18.81 -2.44
CA GLY A 629 -16.06 -19.66 -3.07
C GLY A 629 -16.27 -20.94 -2.28
N VAL A 630 -17.53 -21.37 -2.12
CA VAL A 630 -17.87 -22.70 -1.63
C VAL A 630 -18.39 -23.51 -2.80
N SER A 631 -17.83 -24.70 -2.99
CA SER A 631 -18.07 -25.54 -4.15
C SER A 631 -18.57 -26.92 -3.77
N GLY A 632 -19.50 -27.44 -4.55
CA GLY A 632 -20.10 -28.77 -4.41
C GLY A 632 -20.34 -29.37 -5.79
N GLY A 633 -20.10 -30.67 -5.95
CA GLY A 633 -20.24 -31.30 -7.27
C GLY A 633 -20.06 -32.81 -7.28
N LEU A 634 -20.01 -33.35 -8.48
CA LEU A 634 -19.78 -34.78 -8.75
C LEU A 634 -18.51 -34.95 -9.56
N ASN A 635 -17.73 -35.96 -9.23
CA ASN A 635 -16.56 -36.40 -9.97
C ASN A 635 -16.81 -37.80 -10.54
N TYR A 636 -16.41 -38.03 -11.78
CA TYR A 636 -16.23 -39.35 -12.36
C TYR A 636 -14.74 -39.69 -12.31
N GLN A 637 -14.39 -40.72 -11.54
CA GLN A 637 -13.01 -41.17 -11.33
C GLN A 637 -12.76 -42.43 -12.13
N MET A 638 -11.79 -42.34 -13.04
CA MET A 638 -11.33 -43.47 -13.86
C MET A 638 -10.19 -44.16 -13.12
N PHE A 639 -10.48 -45.26 -12.42
CA PHE A 639 -9.47 -46.00 -11.67
C PHE A 639 -8.81 -47.01 -12.61
N PRO A 640 -7.47 -46.97 -12.75
CA PRO A 640 -6.78 -47.96 -13.54
C PRO A 640 -6.55 -49.24 -12.71
N GLU A 641 -6.22 -50.32 -13.40
CA GLU A 641 -6.13 -51.66 -12.80
C GLU A 641 -5.11 -51.73 -11.66
N GLU A 642 -4.03 -50.94 -11.68
CA GLU A 642 -2.94 -50.98 -10.68
C GLU A 642 -3.39 -50.70 -9.23
N TYR A 643 -4.61 -50.18 -9.02
CA TYR A 643 -5.23 -50.12 -7.69
C TYR A 643 -5.50 -51.49 -7.06
N PHE A 644 -5.51 -52.58 -7.84
CA PHE A 644 -5.59 -53.95 -7.32
C PHE A 644 -4.43 -54.30 -6.39
N ALA A 645 -3.29 -53.59 -6.49
CA ALA A 645 -2.14 -53.76 -5.61
C ALA A 645 -2.51 -53.65 -4.11
N LEU A 646 -3.61 -52.98 -3.78
CA LEU A 646 -4.15 -52.88 -2.43
C LEU A 646 -4.58 -54.23 -1.81
N MET A 647 -4.84 -55.24 -2.64
CA MET A 647 -5.16 -56.60 -2.19
C MET A 647 -3.96 -57.34 -1.59
N PHE A 648 -2.73 -56.91 -1.89
CA PHE A 648 -1.50 -57.55 -1.40
C PHE A 648 -1.06 -57.04 -0.02
N HIS A 649 -1.95 -56.39 0.75
CA HIS A 649 -1.65 -56.10 2.15
C HIS A 649 -1.41 -57.44 2.89
N PRO A 650 -0.37 -57.58 3.75
CA PRO A 650 0.05 -58.88 4.30
C PRO A 650 -1.11 -59.70 4.90
N ASP A 651 -1.95 -59.08 5.72
CA ASP A 651 -3.09 -59.74 6.37
C ASP A 651 -4.14 -60.27 5.37
N GLN A 652 -4.25 -59.68 4.18
CA GLN A 652 -5.22 -60.07 3.15
C GLN A 652 -4.60 -61.00 2.10
N TYR A 653 -3.32 -60.79 1.80
CA TYR A 653 -2.58 -61.64 0.89
C TYR A 653 -2.59 -63.09 1.36
N PHE A 654 -2.29 -63.33 2.65
CA PHE A 654 -2.30 -64.69 3.19
C PHE A 654 -3.69 -65.33 3.15
N ASP A 655 -4.75 -64.61 3.51
CA ASP A 655 -6.12 -65.13 3.44
C ASP A 655 -6.54 -65.51 2.01
N ILE A 656 -6.18 -64.69 1.03
CA ILE A 656 -6.48 -64.92 -0.39
C ILE A 656 -5.64 -66.09 -0.92
N TYR A 657 -4.36 -66.14 -0.55
CA TYR A 657 -3.42 -67.17 -0.97
C TYR A 657 -3.77 -68.55 -0.37
N GLU A 658 -4.08 -68.61 0.92
CA GLU A 658 -4.53 -69.84 1.59
C GLU A 658 -5.80 -70.39 0.93
N LYS A 659 -6.80 -69.53 0.65
CA LYS A 659 -8.03 -69.95 -0.02
C LYS A 659 -7.78 -70.37 -1.48
N ALA A 660 -6.83 -69.73 -2.18
CA ALA A 660 -6.44 -70.13 -3.53
C ALA A 660 -5.74 -71.50 -3.55
N ILE A 661 -4.86 -71.80 -2.59
CA ILE A 661 -4.21 -73.11 -2.45
C ILE A 661 -5.21 -74.19 -2.02
N GLU A 662 -6.16 -73.88 -1.14
CA GLU A 662 -7.22 -74.82 -0.75
C GLU A 662 -8.02 -75.26 -1.98
N LEU A 663 -8.31 -74.33 -2.89
CA LEU A 663 -9.04 -74.57 -4.13
C LEU A 663 -8.17 -75.22 -5.22
N ASP A 664 -6.87 -74.99 -5.22
CA ASP A 664 -5.91 -75.61 -6.13
C ASP A 664 -4.57 -75.93 -5.43
N PRO A 665 -4.40 -77.14 -4.89
CA PRO A 665 -3.17 -77.53 -4.19
C PRO A 665 -1.92 -77.57 -5.09
N ALA A 666 -2.09 -77.52 -6.41
CA ALA A 666 -1.02 -77.50 -7.40
C ALA A 666 -0.71 -76.08 -7.92
N LEU A 667 -1.21 -75.04 -7.25
CA LEU A 667 -0.99 -73.63 -7.61
C LEU A 667 0.51 -73.30 -7.59
N ASP A 668 1.14 -73.32 -8.78
CA ASP A 668 2.51 -72.87 -8.99
C ASP A 668 2.50 -71.38 -9.36
N SER A 669 3.30 -70.58 -8.66
CA SER A 669 3.28 -69.12 -8.70
C SER A 669 3.77 -68.50 -10.02
N VAL A 670 3.97 -69.30 -11.07
CA VAL A 670 4.66 -68.90 -12.32
C VAL A 670 3.77 -69.06 -13.58
N SER A 671 2.52 -69.54 -13.47
CA SER A 671 1.66 -69.79 -14.66
C SER A 671 0.17 -69.41 -14.54
N THR A 672 -0.21 -68.60 -13.56
CA THR A 672 -1.61 -68.20 -13.33
C THR A 672 -2.03 -66.98 -14.16
N ASN A 673 -3.06 -67.15 -14.99
CA ASN A 673 -3.73 -66.02 -15.66
C ASN A 673 -4.65 -65.29 -14.67
N ILE A 674 -4.45 -63.99 -14.53
CA ILE A 674 -5.22 -63.12 -13.64
C ILE A 674 -5.92 -62.05 -14.50
N ASP A 675 -7.24 -61.97 -14.40
CA ASP A 675 -8.03 -60.88 -14.99
C ASP A 675 -8.41 -59.88 -13.89
N ILE A 676 -8.12 -58.60 -14.11
CA ILE A 676 -8.24 -57.54 -13.11
C ILE A 676 -9.18 -56.47 -13.67
N ASN A 677 -10.18 -56.11 -12.88
CA ASN A 677 -11.08 -55.02 -13.21
C ASN A 677 -11.30 -54.14 -12.00
N VAL A 678 -11.09 -52.83 -12.15
CA VAL A 678 -11.38 -51.83 -11.12
C VAL A 678 -12.47 -50.92 -11.63
N GLU A 679 -13.61 -50.88 -10.95
CA GLU A 679 -14.75 -50.10 -11.41
C GLU A 679 -14.52 -48.59 -11.26
N ASN A 680 -14.92 -47.83 -12.27
CA ASN A 680 -14.93 -46.38 -12.19
C ASN A 680 -15.98 -45.89 -11.18
N ALA A 681 -15.69 -44.82 -10.45
CA ALA A 681 -16.57 -44.35 -9.38
C ALA A 681 -17.08 -42.93 -9.61
N PHE A 682 -18.35 -42.72 -9.25
CA PHE A 682 -18.88 -41.37 -9.01
C PHE A 682 -18.66 -40.97 -7.55
N ALA A 683 -18.20 -39.75 -7.31
CA ALA A 683 -17.88 -39.23 -5.98
C ALA A 683 -18.43 -37.83 -5.77
N PRO A 684 -19.10 -37.54 -4.65
CA PRO A 684 -19.32 -36.16 -4.25
C PRO A 684 -17.99 -35.46 -3.98
N ARG A 685 -17.94 -34.19 -4.34
CA ARG A 685 -16.82 -33.28 -4.07
C ARG A 685 -17.32 -32.05 -3.36
N PHE A 686 -16.61 -31.66 -2.32
CA PHE A 686 -16.82 -30.39 -1.63
C PHE A 686 -15.51 -29.63 -1.57
N GLY A 687 -15.54 -28.31 -1.71
CA GLY A 687 -14.31 -27.53 -1.61
C GLY A 687 -14.52 -26.05 -1.37
N VAL A 688 -13.46 -25.40 -0.92
CA VAL A 688 -13.38 -23.96 -0.69
C VAL A 688 -12.31 -23.38 -1.62
N ASN A 689 -12.66 -22.28 -2.28
CA ASN A 689 -11.79 -21.56 -3.19
C ASN A 689 -11.44 -20.20 -2.58
N PHE A 690 -10.18 -19.79 -2.65
CA PHE A 690 -9.74 -18.44 -2.31
C PHE A 690 -9.21 -17.74 -3.55
N TYR A 691 -9.74 -16.55 -3.83
CA TYR A 691 -9.38 -15.78 -5.00
C TYR A 691 -8.22 -14.84 -4.68
N LEU A 692 -7.10 -14.99 -5.38
CA LEU A 692 -5.89 -14.17 -5.23
C LEU A 692 -5.79 -13.22 -6.45
N GLY A 693 -6.75 -12.31 -6.54
CA GLY A 693 -6.92 -11.43 -7.70
C GLY A 693 -7.69 -12.08 -8.86
N LYS A 694 -7.52 -11.55 -10.08
CA LYS A 694 -8.35 -11.92 -11.26
C LYS A 694 -7.97 -13.28 -11.87
N ARG A 695 -6.71 -13.70 -11.72
CA ARG A 695 -6.14 -14.86 -12.43
C ARG A 695 -5.85 -16.05 -11.54
N PHE A 696 -5.37 -15.82 -10.32
CA PHE A 696 -4.96 -16.91 -9.43
C PHE A 696 -6.08 -17.26 -8.45
N VAL A 697 -6.32 -18.55 -8.29
CA VAL A 697 -7.26 -19.09 -7.30
C VAL A 697 -6.61 -20.30 -6.65
N THR A 698 -6.71 -20.39 -5.33
CA THR A 698 -6.37 -21.60 -4.61
C THR A 698 -7.61 -22.38 -4.24
N GLU A 699 -7.55 -23.70 -4.40
CA GLU A 699 -8.70 -24.58 -4.16
C GLU A 699 -8.31 -25.67 -3.17
N ASN A 700 -9.13 -25.83 -2.14
CA ASN A 700 -9.05 -26.90 -1.17
C ASN A 700 -10.30 -27.75 -1.32
N ALA A 701 -10.18 -29.01 -1.73
CA ALA A 701 -11.34 -29.89 -1.90
C ALA A 701 -11.12 -31.25 -1.26
N ILE A 702 -12.22 -31.85 -0.83
CA ILE A 702 -12.29 -33.21 -0.31
C ILE A 702 -13.26 -34.03 -1.17
N ARG A 703 -12.92 -35.30 -1.38
CA ARG A 703 -13.79 -36.27 -2.05
C ARG A 703 -13.74 -37.62 -1.36
N HIS A 704 -14.84 -38.34 -1.50
CA HIS A 704 -15.01 -39.70 -0.99
C HIS A 704 -15.65 -40.55 -2.08
N SER A 705 -15.05 -41.68 -2.41
CA SER A 705 -15.58 -42.65 -3.37
C SER A 705 -15.57 -44.06 -2.84
N ARG A 706 -16.47 -44.86 -3.41
CA ARG A 706 -16.45 -46.31 -3.35
C ARG A 706 -16.38 -46.87 -4.78
N SER A 707 -15.56 -47.89 -4.96
CA SER A 707 -15.29 -48.56 -6.23
C SER A 707 -15.10 -50.04 -5.93
N GLU A 708 -15.62 -50.94 -6.78
CA GLU A 708 -15.32 -52.37 -6.65
C GLU A 708 -13.98 -52.68 -7.32
N ILE A 709 -13.16 -53.49 -6.64
CA ILE A 709 -12.00 -54.16 -7.22
C ILE A 709 -12.35 -55.63 -7.39
N ALA A 710 -12.25 -56.11 -8.62
CA ALA A 710 -12.49 -57.47 -9.02
C ALA A 710 -11.20 -58.11 -9.55
N VAL A 711 -10.87 -59.29 -9.04
CA VAL A 711 -9.75 -60.10 -9.51
C VAL A 711 -10.24 -61.52 -9.74
N ASP A 712 -10.07 -62.03 -10.95
CA ASP A 712 -10.47 -63.38 -11.34
C ASP A 712 -9.19 -64.19 -11.63
N ILE A 713 -8.92 -65.17 -10.77
CA ILE A 713 -7.71 -66.01 -10.86
C ILE A 713 -8.08 -67.33 -11.53
N SER A 714 -7.45 -67.62 -12.67
CA SER A 714 -7.61 -68.91 -13.34
C SER A 714 -6.82 -70.00 -12.58
N LEU A 715 -7.52 -71.01 -12.09
CA LEU A 715 -6.94 -72.16 -11.38
C LEU A 715 -6.85 -73.37 -12.32
N THR A 716 -5.83 -74.20 -12.17
CA THR A 716 -5.59 -75.38 -13.03
C THR A 716 -6.62 -76.47 -12.77
N ASN A 717 -7.02 -76.63 -11.51
CA ASN A 717 -7.95 -77.68 -11.07
C ASN A 717 -9.43 -77.26 -11.10
N ARG A 718 -9.77 -76.12 -11.74
CA ARG A 718 -11.14 -75.59 -11.77
C ARG A 718 -11.51 -74.99 -13.12
N ALA A 719 -12.74 -75.26 -13.59
CA ALA A 719 -13.26 -74.71 -14.85
C ALA A 719 -13.67 -73.23 -14.76
N GLU A 720 -14.14 -72.78 -13.58
CA GLU A 720 -14.49 -71.39 -13.30
C GLU A 720 -13.33 -70.69 -12.55
N PRO A 721 -13.03 -69.41 -12.85
CA PRO A 721 -12.01 -68.68 -12.11
C PRO A 721 -12.42 -68.45 -10.65
N PHE A 722 -11.45 -68.38 -9.75
CA PHE A 722 -11.66 -67.96 -8.37
C PHE A 722 -11.89 -66.45 -8.35
N LYS A 723 -13.09 -66.03 -7.94
CA LYS A 723 -13.55 -64.64 -8.04
C LYS A 723 -13.34 -63.91 -6.73
N ILE A 724 -12.43 -62.95 -6.71
CA ILE A 724 -12.17 -62.08 -5.57
C ILE A 724 -12.83 -60.73 -5.82
N ARG A 725 -13.63 -60.25 -4.86
CA ARG A 725 -14.32 -58.95 -4.93
C ARG A 725 -14.09 -58.16 -3.66
N ALA A 726 -13.84 -56.87 -3.77
CA ALA A 726 -13.62 -55.97 -2.64
C ALA A 726 -14.12 -54.55 -2.91
N ASP A 727 -14.64 -53.88 -1.88
CA ASP A 727 -15.05 -52.47 -1.94
C ASP A 727 -13.87 -51.56 -1.55
N MET A 728 -13.32 -50.79 -2.48
CA MET A 728 -12.34 -49.77 -2.18
C MET A 728 -13.01 -48.54 -1.57
N ASN A 729 -12.72 -48.25 -0.29
CA ASN A 729 -13.09 -47.01 0.38
C ASN A 729 -11.97 -45.98 0.22
N PHE A 730 -12.20 -44.98 -0.63
CA PHE A 730 -11.19 -44.02 -1.05
C PHE A 730 -11.53 -42.61 -0.59
N TRP A 731 -10.64 -41.99 0.18
CA TRP A 731 -10.72 -40.60 0.61
C TRP A 731 -9.55 -39.80 0.06
N GLU A 732 -9.82 -38.55 -0.29
CA GLU A 732 -8.77 -37.68 -0.74
C GLU A 732 -9.04 -36.21 -0.47
N TYR A 733 -8.00 -35.55 0.01
CA TYR A 733 -7.88 -34.11 0.03
C TYR A 733 -6.99 -33.65 -1.13
N ILE A 734 -7.45 -32.65 -1.90
CA ILE A 734 -6.69 -32.02 -2.98
C ILE A 734 -6.54 -30.52 -2.72
N GLY A 735 -5.31 -30.04 -2.76
CA GLY A 735 -4.94 -28.64 -2.75
C GLY A 735 -4.44 -28.23 -4.14
N SER A 736 -5.03 -27.19 -4.74
CA SER A 736 -4.69 -26.78 -6.10
C SER A 736 -4.42 -25.29 -6.23
N LEU A 737 -3.50 -24.94 -7.14
CA LEU A 737 -3.38 -23.60 -7.70
C LEU A 737 -3.99 -23.61 -9.10
N ARG A 738 -4.91 -22.69 -9.35
CA ARG A 738 -5.60 -22.47 -10.62
C ARG A 738 -5.19 -21.13 -11.21
N TYR A 739 -4.89 -21.13 -12.50
CA TYR A 739 -4.62 -19.93 -13.30
C TYR A 739 -5.69 -19.77 -14.38
N ASN A 740 -6.48 -18.71 -14.29
CA ASN A 740 -7.47 -18.33 -15.29
C ASN A 740 -6.78 -17.62 -16.46
N ILE A 741 -6.84 -18.23 -17.65
CA ILE A 741 -6.28 -17.69 -18.89
C ILE A 741 -7.16 -16.54 -19.37
N THR A 742 -8.47 -16.76 -19.43
CA THR A 742 -9.47 -15.77 -19.85
C THR A 742 -10.11 -15.07 -18.65
N SER A 743 -10.77 -13.94 -18.91
CA SER A 743 -11.55 -13.17 -17.94
C SER A 743 -12.98 -12.95 -18.45
N GLY A 744 -13.94 -12.74 -17.55
CA GLY A 744 -15.33 -12.46 -17.93
C GLY A 744 -16.32 -13.46 -17.32
N ASN A 745 -17.36 -13.83 -18.07
CA ASN A 745 -18.38 -14.81 -17.64
C ASN A 745 -18.02 -16.26 -18.01
N PHE A 746 -17.03 -16.43 -18.89
CA PHE A 746 -16.52 -17.72 -19.32
C PHE A 746 -15.00 -17.76 -19.12
N LEU A 747 -14.56 -18.58 -18.16
CA LEU A 747 -13.16 -18.69 -17.78
C LEU A 747 -12.61 -20.03 -18.25
N VAL A 748 -11.53 -19.99 -19.04
CA VAL A 748 -10.70 -21.16 -19.32
C VAL A 748 -9.51 -21.11 -18.36
N TYR A 749 -9.20 -22.23 -17.73
CA TYR A 749 -8.15 -22.27 -16.72
C TYR A 749 -7.28 -23.53 -16.78
N LEU A 750 -6.05 -23.37 -16.32
CA LEU A 750 -5.14 -24.46 -15.98
C LEU A 750 -5.13 -24.65 -14.47
N LYS A 751 -4.90 -25.88 -14.03
CA LYS A 751 -4.92 -26.25 -12.63
C LYS A 751 -3.84 -27.28 -12.34
N THR A 752 -3.09 -27.05 -11.27
CA THR A 752 -2.06 -27.97 -10.80
C THR A 752 -2.08 -28.04 -9.28
N GLY A 753 -1.60 -29.13 -8.70
CA GLY A 753 -1.53 -29.21 -7.25
C GLY A 753 -1.06 -30.54 -6.72
N TYR A 754 -1.33 -30.72 -5.43
CA TYR A 754 -0.96 -31.90 -4.67
C TYR A 754 -2.04 -32.23 -3.63
N GLY A 755 -2.01 -33.45 -3.13
CA GLY A 755 -3.05 -33.93 -2.24
C GLY A 755 -2.59 -35.11 -1.39
N ILE A 756 -3.49 -35.51 -0.49
CA ILE A 756 -3.34 -36.70 0.33
C ILE A 756 -4.51 -37.63 0.01
N SER A 757 -4.18 -38.78 -0.55
CA SER A 757 -5.12 -39.88 -0.80
C SER A 757 -4.86 -41.00 0.19
N PHE A 758 -5.92 -41.52 0.80
CA PHE A 758 -5.86 -42.67 1.69
C PHE A 758 -7.07 -43.58 1.48
N TYR A 759 -6.85 -44.87 1.62
CA TYR A 759 -7.84 -45.87 1.25
C TYR A 759 -7.67 -47.15 2.06
N ARG A 760 -8.71 -47.98 2.00
CA ARG A 760 -8.71 -49.36 2.48
C ARG A 760 -9.66 -50.18 1.62
N LEU A 761 -9.47 -51.50 1.61
CA LEU A 761 -10.45 -52.42 1.07
C LEU A 761 -11.39 -52.88 2.17
N GLU A 762 -12.67 -52.95 1.85
CA GLU A 762 -13.75 -53.41 2.71
C GLU A 762 -14.47 -54.59 2.06
N ASN A 763 -15.13 -55.42 2.86
CA ASN A 763 -15.99 -56.51 2.40
C ASN A 763 -15.33 -57.47 1.39
N ILE A 764 -14.05 -57.80 1.58
CA ILE A 764 -13.33 -58.73 0.68
C ILE A 764 -13.99 -60.10 0.72
N ARG A 765 -14.28 -60.65 -0.47
CA ARG A 765 -14.91 -61.96 -0.67
C ARG A 765 -14.16 -62.78 -1.70
N GLY A 766 -14.07 -64.09 -1.46
CA GLY A 766 -13.68 -65.09 -2.45
C GLY A 766 -14.88 -65.99 -2.77
N ASP A 767 -15.29 -66.06 -4.04
CA ASP A 767 -16.50 -66.75 -4.52
C ASP A 767 -17.79 -66.37 -3.80
N GLY A 768 -17.89 -65.09 -3.40
CA GLY A 768 -19.05 -64.56 -2.69
C GLY A 768 -19.04 -64.76 -1.17
N GLU A 769 -18.11 -65.56 -0.64
CA GLU A 769 -17.91 -65.73 0.81
C GLU A 769 -16.84 -64.78 1.35
N LYS A 770 -17.06 -64.20 2.53
CA LYS A 770 -16.06 -63.34 3.18
C LYS A 770 -14.82 -64.13 3.55
N ILE A 771 -13.65 -63.55 3.31
CA ILE A 771 -12.37 -64.06 3.83
C ILE A 771 -12.25 -63.79 5.35
N ALA A 772 -11.26 -64.38 6.02
CA ALA A 772 -11.08 -64.28 7.47
C ALA A 772 -10.92 -62.83 7.95
N HIS A 773 -10.16 -62.02 7.20
CA HIS A 773 -9.92 -60.60 7.43
C HIS A 773 -10.50 -59.74 6.30
N PRO A 774 -11.83 -59.51 6.28
CA PRO A 774 -12.53 -58.91 5.14
C PRO A 774 -12.28 -57.39 4.97
N ASN A 775 -11.52 -56.74 5.87
CA ASN A 775 -11.22 -55.31 5.78
C ASN A 775 -9.71 -55.08 5.99
N THR A 776 -9.06 -54.35 5.09
CA THR A 776 -7.65 -53.98 5.25
C THR A 776 -7.50 -52.85 6.28
N PRO A 777 -6.33 -52.73 6.92
CA PRO A 777 -5.91 -51.47 7.54
C PRO A 777 -5.95 -50.31 6.55
N TRP A 778 -5.99 -49.09 7.08
CA TRP A 778 -5.89 -47.90 6.24
C TRP A 778 -4.47 -47.68 5.75
N VAL A 779 -4.32 -47.57 4.44
CA VAL A 779 -3.08 -47.18 3.78
C VAL A 779 -3.03 -45.65 3.69
N ARG A 780 -1.88 -45.05 4.01
CA ARG A 780 -1.61 -43.60 3.95
C ARG A 780 -2.53 -42.68 4.79
N ARG A 781 -3.34 -43.22 5.72
CA ARG A 781 -4.24 -42.39 6.53
C ARG A 781 -3.48 -41.34 7.37
N PRO A 782 -3.87 -40.05 7.28
CA PRO A 782 -3.27 -38.97 8.08
C PRO A 782 -3.39 -39.26 9.58
N THR A 783 -2.26 -39.34 10.28
CA THR A 783 -2.20 -39.52 11.74
C THR A 783 -0.96 -38.84 12.32
N TRP A 784 -1.03 -38.38 13.57
CA TRP A 784 0.09 -37.74 14.26
C TRP A 784 1.24 -38.71 14.59
N HIS A 785 0.97 -40.02 14.66
CA HIS A 785 1.98 -41.05 14.94
C HIS A 785 2.77 -41.49 13.70
N LYS A 786 2.24 -41.26 12.49
CA LYS A 786 2.91 -41.55 11.21
C LYS A 786 3.02 -40.25 10.40
N LEU A 787 3.97 -39.39 10.78
CA LEU A 787 4.13 -38.05 10.18
C LEU A 787 4.32 -38.07 8.66
N TYR A 788 4.89 -39.15 8.10
CA TYR A 788 5.06 -39.30 6.65
C TYR A 788 3.70 -39.39 5.90
N ASN A 789 2.60 -39.78 6.57
CA ASN A 789 1.24 -39.77 6.01
C ASN A 789 0.60 -38.37 6.01
N LEU A 790 1.25 -37.38 6.62
CA LEU A 790 0.84 -35.97 6.51
C LEU A 790 1.46 -35.29 5.28
N LEU A 791 2.42 -35.94 4.62
CA LEU A 791 3.02 -35.45 3.38
C LEU A 791 2.17 -35.85 2.17
N PRO A 792 2.11 -35.01 1.12
CA PRO A 792 1.38 -35.34 -0.09
C PRO A 792 1.89 -36.63 -0.75
N ASN A 793 0.98 -37.53 -1.10
CA ASN A 793 1.23 -38.72 -1.92
C ASN A 793 0.57 -38.63 -3.29
N THR A 794 -0.13 -37.54 -3.57
CA THR A 794 -0.82 -37.30 -4.83
C THR A 794 -0.36 -35.98 -5.43
N THR A 795 -0.14 -35.96 -6.74
CA THR A 795 0.07 -34.74 -7.53
C THR A 795 -0.87 -34.73 -8.72
N HIS A 796 -1.26 -33.55 -9.20
CA HIS A 796 -2.17 -33.45 -10.33
C HIS A 796 -1.93 -32.23 -11.19
N PHE A 797 -2.33 -32.36 -12.46
CA PHE A 797 -2.37 -31.29 -13.44
C PHE A 797 -3.59 -31.47 -14.34
N GLY A 798 -4.14 -30.38 -14.85
CA GLY A 798 -5.21 -30.43 -15.83
C GLY A 798 -5.76 -29.05 -16.16
N TRP A 799 -6.96 -29.05 -16.70
CA TRP A 799 -7.61 -27.86 -17.23
C TRP A 799 -9.11 -27.93 -17.03
N GLY A 800 -9.77 -26.80 -17.14
CA GLY A 800 -11.22 -26.73 -17.06
C GLY A 800 -11.78 -25.44 -17.61
N PHE A 801 -13.09 -25.39 -17.63
CA PHE A 801 -13.84 -24.20 -17.96
C PHE A 801 -14.88 -23.91 -16.87
N GLU A 802 -15.11 -22.62 -16.63
CA GLU A 802 -16.08 -22.10 -15.69
C GLU A 802 -17.02 -21.13 -16.39
N PHE A 803 -18.31 -21.38 -16.26
CA PHE A 803 -19.36 -20.49 -16.74
C PHE A 803 -20.09 -19.83 -15.57
N ILE A 804 -20.36 -18.53 -15.68
CA ILE A 804 -20.86 -17.67 -14.62
C ILE A 804 -22.19 -17.06 -15.08
N PRO A 805 -23.31 -17.80 -14.95
CA PRO A 805 -24.60 -17.35 -15.44
C PRO A 805 -25.20 -16.18 -14.63
N PHE A 806 -24.91 -16.10 -13.33
CA PHE A 806 -25.47 -15.09 -12.44
C PHE A 806 -24.36 -14.27 -11.80
N LYS A 807 -24.42 -12.94 -12.01
CA LYS A 807 -23.55 -11.94 -11.39
C LYS A 807 -24.40 -10.99 -10.56
N ASN A 808 -24.19 -10.95 -9.26
CA ASN A 808 -24.87 -10.02 -8.37
C ASN A 808 -23.84 -9.27 -7.54
N TYR A 809 -23.79 -7.95 -7.74
CA TYR A 809 -22.99 -7.02 -6.95
C TYR A 809 -23.88 -6.38 -5.88
N GLY A 810 -23.45 -6.34 -4.61
CA GLY A 810 -24.21 -5.64 -3.57
C GLY A 810 -23.94 -6.11 -2.13
N LYS A 811 -24.80 -5.70 -1.19
CA LYS A 811 -24.81 -6.22 0.19
C LYS A 811 -25.50 -7.59 0.22
N PHE A 812 -24.98 -8.53 1.04
CA PHE A 812 -25.56 -9.86 1.21
C PHE A 812 -27.08 -9.79 1.47
N PRO A 813 -27.92 -10.60 0.80
CA PRO A 813 -27.57 -11.76 -0.04
C PRO A 813 -27.34 -11.43 -1.54
N LYS A 814 -27.41 -10.17 -1.96
CA LYS A 814 -27.16 -9.74 -3.35
C LYS A 814 -25.67 -9.73 -3.75
N SER A 815 -24.82 -10.42 -2.99
CA SER A 815 -23.37 -10.51 -3.19
C SER A 815 -22.93 -11.95 -3.50
N ILE A 816 -23.87 -12.81 -3.90
CA ILE A 816 -23.60 -14.22 -4.17
C ILE A 816 -23.67 -14.47 -5.67
N ASP A 817 -22.54 -14.90 -6.24
CA ASP A 817 -22.48 -15.35 -7.62
C ASP A 817 -22.51 -16.87 -7.70
N MET A 818 -23.16 -17.36 -8.75
CA MET A 818 -23.21 -18.79 -9.02
C MET A 818 -22.41 -19.11 -10.28
N SER A 819 -21.61 -20.16 -10.21
CA SER A 819 -20.77 -20.63 -11.32
C SER A 819 -20.81 -22.14 -11.47
N LEU A 820 -20.77 -22.60 -12.71
CA LEU A 820 -20.72 -24.02 -13.10
C LEU A 820 -19.38 -24.31 -13.74
N ARG A 821 -18.74 -25.41 -13.34
CA ARG A 821 -17.41 -25.80 -13.80
C ARG A 821 -17.43 -27.21 -14.34
N LEU A 822 -16.74 -27.43 -15.45
CA LEU A 822 -16.31 -28.74 -15.90
C LEU A 822 -14.79 -28.75 -15.95
N GLU A 823 -14.15 -29.72 -15.30
CA GLU A 823 -12.69 -29.87 -15.35
C GLU A 823 -12.27 -31.32 -15.57
N TYR A 824 -11.13 -31.46 -16.24
CA TYR A 824 -10.41 -32.71 -16.43
C TYR A 824 -9.07 -32.60 -15.71
N LEU A 825 -8.79 -33.56 -14.84
CA LEU A 825 -7.56 -33.63 -14.05
C LEU A 825 -6.90 -34.99 -14.20
N TRP A 826 -5.59 -34.97 -14.46
CA TRP A 826 -4.73 -36.14 -14.43
C TRP A 826 -3.97 -36.17 -13.10
N PHE A 827 -4.04 -37.30 -12.40
CA PHE A 827 -3.45 -37.52 -11.09
C PHE A 827 -2.34 -38.56 -11.17
N ASN A 828 -1.25 -38.30 -10.47
CA ASN A 828 -0.20 -39.26 -10.16
C ASN A 828 -0.22 -39.53 -8.65
N ASN A 829 -0.46 -40.78 -8.26
CA ASN A 829 -0.65 -41.19 -6.87
C ASN A 829 0.42 -42.20 -6.48
N LYS A 830 1.01 -42.04 -5.30
CA LYS A 830 1.88 -43.03 -4.68
C LYS A 830 1.10 -43.83 -3.64
N LEU A 831 1.04 -45.15 -3.83
CA LEU A 831 0.11 -45.97 -3.07
C LEU A 831 0.53 -46.19 -1.60
N GLY A 832 1.78 -45.93 -1.24
CA GLY A 832 2.30 -46.19 0.09
C GLY A 832 2.34 -47.65 0.50
N LEU A 833 2.41 -48.54 -0.48
CA LEU A 833 2.68 -49.95 -0.27
C LEU A 833 4.19 -50.15 -0.46
N ASP A 834 4.83 -50.74 0.54
CA ASP A 834 6.24 -51.15 0.51
C ASP A 834 6.25 -52.66 0.73
N PHE A 835 6.65 -53.39 -0.30
CA PHE A 835 6.52 -54.84 -0.35
C PHE A 835 7.77 -55.60 0.11
N GLY A 836 8.83 -54.92 0.55
CA GLY A 836 10.08 -55.59 0.96
C GLY A 836 10.71 -56.36 -0.21
N ASP A 837 11.32 -57.53 0.06
CA ASP A 837 11.83 -58.42 -1.00
C ASP A 837 10.71 -58.79 -1.99
N VAL A 838 11.06 -58.91 -3.28
CA VAL A 838 10.11 -59.06 -4.41
C VAL A 838 8.99 -60.06 -4.10
N LEU A 839 7.75 -59.56 -4.07
CA LEU A 839 6.55 -60.40 -4.11
C LEU A 839 6.29 -60.79 -5.58
N GLU A 840 6.49 -62.06 -5.90
CA GLU A 840 6.12 -62.66 -7.19
C GLU A 840 4.80 -63.43 -7.02
N PHE A 841 3.79 -63.07 -7.82
CA PHE A 841 2.54 -63.83 -7.91
C PHE A 841 2.11 -63.94 -9.39
N GLY A 842 2.29 -65.11 -9.99
CA GLY A 842 2.16 -65.29 -11.44
C GLY A 842 3.25 -64.54 -12.20
N ASP A 843 2.88 -63.94 -13.33
CA ASP A 843 3.77 -63.05 -14.12
C ASP A 843 3.98 -61.66 -13.47
N PHE A 844 3.37 -61.37 -12.33
CA PHE A 844 3.48 -60.07 -11.66
C PHE A 844 4.66 -60.03 -10.68
N LYS A 845 5.62 -59.15 -10.96
CA LYS A 845 6.71 -58.78 -10.04
C LYS A 845 6.46 -57.39 -9.45
N LEU A 846 6.21 -57.31 -8.15
CA LEU A 846 6.14 -56.04 -7.43
C LEU A 846 7.53 -55.71 -6.86
N GLY A 847 8.12 -54.62 -7.36
CA GLY A 847 9.48 -54.18 -6.99
C GLY A 847 9.55 -53.39 -5.67
N LEU A 848 10.79 -53.10 -5.26
CA LEU A 848 11.20 -52.46 -3.99
C LEU A 848 10.71 -51.01 -3.76
N ASP A 849 9.97 -50.41 -4.69
CA ASP A 849 9.58 -48.99 -4.66
C ASP A 849 8.05 -48.80 -4.56
N ASP A 850 7.64 -47.71 -3.91
CA ASP A 850 6.24 -47.30 -3.77
C ASP A 850 5.51 -47.22 -5.13
N ILE A 851 4.48 -48.04 -5.31
CA ILE A 851 3.72 -48.14 -6.57
C ILE A 851 3.11 -46.79 -6.91
N THR A 852 3.41 -46.32 -8.12
CA THR A 852 2.90 -45.06 -8.66
C THR A 852 1.80 -45.34 -9.68
N VAL A 853 0.60 -44.79 -9.45
CA VAL A 853 -0.59 -45.01 -10.28
C VAL A 853 -1.11 -43.70 -10.85
N ASN A 854 -1.38 -43.70 -12.16
CA ASN A 854 -1.88 -42.54 -12.87
C ASN A 854 -3.37 -42.68 -13.18
N ARG A 855 -4.19 -41.69 -12.82
CA ARG A 855 -5.64 -41.75 -13.06
C ARG A 855 -6.21 -40.45 -13.58
N SER A 856 -7.33 -40.57 -14.30
CA SER A 856 -8.07 -39.43 -14.84
C SER A 856 -9.33 -39.16 -14.05
N VAL A 857 -9.67 -37.89 -13.87
CA VAL A 857 -10.92 -37.48 -13.20
C VAL A 857 -11.58 -36.38 -14.00
N ILE A 858 -12.88 -36.54 -14.24
CA ILE A 858 -13.75 -35.50 -14.79
C ILE A 858 -14.65 -35.01 -13.67
N SER A 859 -14.73 -33.70 -13.46
CA SER A 859 -15.52 -33.08 -12.39
C SER A 859 -16.53 -32.09 -12.95
N PHE A 860 -17.78 -32.18 -12.49
CA PHE A 860 -18.79 -31.16 -12.67
C PHE A 860 -19.10 -30.49 -11.32
N VAL A 861 -18.87 -29.19 -11.21
CA VAL A 861 -18.86 -28.47 -9.93
C VAL A 861 -19.69 -27.20 -9.99
N LEU A 862 -20.62 -27.06 -9.06
CA LEU A 862 -21.30 -25.81 -8.75
C LEU A 862 -20.49 -25.04 -7.71
N THR A 863 -20.32 -23.73 -7.86
CA THR A 863 -19.65 -22.89 -6.87
C THR A 863 -20.46 -21.63 -6.61
N LEU A 864 -20.75 -21.39 -5.32
CA LEU A 864 -21.29 -20.16 -4.78
C LEU A 864 -20.13 -19.28 -4.34
N ASN A 865 -20.03 -18.07 -4.89
CA ASN A 865 -18.94 -17.14 -4.61
C ASN A 865 -19.46 -15.93 -3.84
N PHE A 866 -18.60 -15.39 -2.97
CA PHE A 866 -18.89 -14.29 -2.05
C PHE A 866 -17.86 -13.16 -2.20
#